data_AF-A0A954EUG7-F1
#
_entry.id   AF-A0A954EUG7-F1
#
_cell.length_a   1.000
_cell.length_b   1.000
_cell.length_c   1.000
_cell.angle_alpha   90.00
_cell.angle_beta   90.00
_cell.angle_gamma   90.00
#
_symmetry.space_group_name_H-M   'P 1'
#
loop_
_entity.id
_entity.type
_entity.pdbx_description
1 polymer ?
#
loop_
_entity_poly.entity_id
_entity_poly.type
_entity_poly.pdbx_seq_one_letter_code
_entity_poly.pdbx_strand_id
1 'polypeptide(L)'
;MHFPFSKFFRRSVSRRRQTGSLGRGSFQAGIAQLSSERLEDRTLLSGNVSASLSGGKLTVVGDNADNDVTAEVTPMGDLVIAGQNGTTINGVAQWSIPATAVSHVAINMQGGDDSLAVDGGNPALASLSGLAWIQLGDGHDQLSLENLNFGGGLVVYGSGGDDAISIDNSHLRSGLVAGGTGADKIAISESAVDGLMRVWGQEGDDSIAISESKFDYKLRIDGGSEDDEILVSKIAVTEKSLGIWGASGNDEIQVEGSNIRHYLFAKGGSGDDQITISETKMGWHLWLDGDAGNDTLIANKVDVGTTAIILGYKGDDFIEFSESTADRATIRGYSGMDDIRVDTVNIDKSLRIYSGKDDDLVGVVDSHIGRKLYWDGSYGNDGFCMCGSTVGGLTKLVGGVGDDLISLSGNEFGYKTYVYGSYGNDTFVLAENDDVGNVFHRGLYVWMGKGNDSALVTGTHTFETKLNVYGSSGYDQIGIEDGQNFARRPRLYSVDIVDPGAVQPRVDDMLEYLENAFPNFRTSCFVKNPGVVIGDNPQVVLIIDVSGSTSSAFQGTPVGDVNGDGSADTILDAELAAIIAFHEEFVMAGLGMDSTVSVIVFATSAATIDLDPITPGVQTAVSPGLDLNMNGIFDFEEAVSGITSGFMGVGGSTNFESALVEATNLFPTIATPEGDPNVVFLSDGGNNTGGPFDDDVAALMGLGANLLAFGVGQGASLPDLQIINPNAMIFDSTDDFVQTFLDLI
;
A
#
# COMPACT_ATOMS: atom_id res chain seq x y z
N MET A 1 18.93 30.84 -20.11
CA MET A 1 19.56 31.01 -21.44
C MET A 1 18.97 29.96 -22.36
N HIS A 2 18.31 30.38 -23.43
CA HIS A 2 17.55 29.52 -24.36
C HIS A 2 18.32 29.40 -25.67
N PHE A 3 18.52 28.16 -26.17
CA PHE A 3 18.73 27.91 -27.61
C PHE A 3 18.14 26.54 -27.99
N PRO A 4 17.34 26.45 -29.08
CA PRO A 4 16.63 25.24 -29.52
C PRO A 4 17.31 24.57 -30.72
N PHE A 5 16.99 23.30 -31.02
CA PHE A 5 17.16 22.75 -32.37
C PHE A 5 16.08 21.73 -32.77
N SER A 6 15.81 21.76 -34.06
CA SER A 6 14.61 21.33 -34.76
C SER A 6 14.72 19.99 -35.48
N LYS A 7 13.56 19.34 -35.62
CA LYS A 7 13.17 18.25 -36.55
C LYS A 7 13.83 18.29 -37.94
N PHE A 8 14.15 17.10 -38.47
CA PHE A 8 14.14 16.79 -39.92
C PHE A 8 13.63 15.36 -40.18
N PHE A 9 12.68 15.25 -41.11
CA PHE A 9 12.09 14.02 -41.66
C PHE A 9 12.66 13.77 -43.07
N ARG A 10 13.00 12.50 -43.43
CA ARG A 10 12.49 11.78 -44.64
C ARG A 10 13.21 10.45 -44.98
N ARG A 11 12.40 9.38 -44.97
CA ARG A 11 12.19 8.29 -45.96
C ARG A 11 13.29 7.30 -46.39
N SER A 12 13.11 6.07 -45.88
CA SER A 12 12.88 4.75 -46.54
C SER A 12 13.61 4.35 -47.84
N VAL A 13 14.21 3.15 -47.83
CA VAL A 13 14.09 2.11 -48.87
C VAL A 13 14.11 0.72 -48.21
N SER A 14 13.26 -0.17 -48.69
CA SER A 14 12.99 -1.53 -48.21
C SER A 14 14.03 -2.58 -48.60
N ARG A 15 14.06 -3.72 -47.90
CA ARG A 15 14.04 -5.05 -48.54
C ARG A 15 13.70 -6.18 -47.57
N ARG A 16 12.56 -6.79 -47.86
CA ARG A 16 12.03 -8.07 -47.35
C ARG A 16 12.76 -9.22 -48.05
N ARG A 17 13.15 -10.27 -47.31
CA ARG A 17 13.21 -11.63 -47.88
C ARG A 17 13.04 -12.71 -46.81
N GLN A 18 11.90 -13.38 -46.91
CA GLN A 18 11.57 -14.64 -46.27
C GLN A 18 12.21 -15.82 -47.01
N THR A 19 12.54 -16.84 -46.21
CA THR A 19 12.42 -18.30 -46.37
C THR A 19 13.16 -19.04 -47.49
N GLY A 20 13.74 -20.18 -47.08
CA GLY A 20 14.29 -21.21 -47.95
C GLY A 20 14.91 -22.36 -47.17
N SER A 21 14.04 -23.21 -46.59
CA SER A 21 14.35 -24.55 -46.07
C SER A 21 14.86 -25.49 -47.16
N LEU A 22 15.71 -26.46 -46.78
CA LEU A 22 16.02 -27.81 -47.35
C LEU A 22 17.39 -28.21 -46.75
N GLY A 23 17.71 -29.37 -46.21
CA GLY A 23 17.09 -30.69 -46.10
C GLY A 23 18.17 -31.65 -45.52
N ARG A 24 17.71 -32.72 -44.86
CA ARG A 24 18.44 -33.75 -44.09
C ARG A 24 19.75 -34.29 -44.68
N GLY A 25 20.68 -34.64 -43.77
CA GLY A 25 21.76 -35.60 -43.99
C GLY A 25 22.34 -36.12 -42.67
N SER A 26 21.95 -37.33 -42.26
CA SER A 26 22.44 -38.07 -41.09
C SER A 26 23.80 -38.72 -41.37
N PHE A 27 24.81 -38.52 -40.50
CA PHE A 27 25.90 -39.48 -40.27
C PHE A 27 26.48 -39.29 -38.86
N GLN A 28 26.44 -40.36 -38.08
CA GLN A 28 27.04 -40.48 -36.75
C GLN A 28 28.37 -41.22 -36.90
N ALA A 29 29.48 -40.61 -36.52
CA ALA A 29 30.75 -41.29 -36.31
C ALA A 29 31.59 -40.48 -35.31
N GLY A 30 31.84 -41.08 -34.15
CA GLY A 30 32.58 -40.46 -33.05
C GLY A 30 34.04 -40.22 -33.39
N ILE A 31 34.53 -39.05 -32.96
CA ILE A 31 35.93 -38.77 -32.73
C ILE A 31 35.99 -38.17 -31.33
N ALA A 32 36.62 -38.88 -30.40
CA ALA A 32 36.99 -38.35 -29.10
C ALA A 32 37.97 -37.19 -29.32
N GLN A 33 37.56 -35.97 -29.01
CA GLN A 33 38.46 -34.85 -28.80
C GLN A 33 38.40 -34.46 -27.33
N LEU A 34 39.58 -34.49 -26.72
CA LEU A 34 39.90 -34.06 -25.38
C LEU A 34 39.23 -32.71 -25.10
N SER A 35 38.32 -32.68 -24.14
CA SER A 35 38.01 -31.46 -23.40
C SER A 35 39.30 -31.05 -22.68
N SER A 36 40.06 -30.16 -23.32
CA SER A 36 40.76 -29.16 -22.52
C SER A 36 39.63 -28.37 -21.89
N GLU A 37 39.35 -28.66 -20.62
CA GLU A 37 38.74 -27.66 -19.75
C GLU A 37 39.53 -26.38 -20.03
N ARG A 38 38.86 -25.36 -20.58
CA ARG A 38 39.29 -24.01 -20.27
C ARG A 38 39.12 -23.94 -18.77
N LEU A 39 40.25 -23.86 -18.07
CA LEU A 39 40.32 -23.40 -16.70
C LEU A 39 39.20 -22.38 -16.51
N GLU A 40 38.34 -22.62 -15.51
CA GLU A 40 37.52 -21.57 -14.91
C GLU A 40 38.39 -20.30 -14.85
N ASP A 41 37.85 -19.16 -15.28
CA ASP A 41 38.55 -17.90 -15.06
C ASP A 41 38.73 -17.80 -13.55
N ARG A 42 39.95 -18.09 -13.11
CA ARG A 42 40.43 -17.71 -11.79
C ARG A 42 40.58 -16.20 -11.92
N THR A 43 39.49 -15.47 -11.69
CA THR A 43 39.54 -14.07 -11.31
C THR A 43 40.36 -14.02 -10.03
N LEU A 44 41.68 -13.97 -10.21
CA LEU A 44 42.61 -13.75 -9.13
C LEU A 44 42.40 -12.29 -8.75
N LEU A 45 41.79 -12.08 -7.58
CA LEU A 45 41.72 -10.84 -6.80
C LEU A 45 43.14 -10.31 -6.46
N SER A 46 44.02 -10.19 -7.45
CA SER A 46 45.44 -9.87 -7.29
C SER A 46 45.74 -8.52 -7.90
N GLY A 47 45.15 -7.47 -7.32
CA GLY A 47 45.59 -6.10 -7.55
C GLY A 47 46.58 -5.61 -6.49
N ASN A 48 47.11 -4.40 -6.71
CA ASN A 48 47.98 -3.73 -5.76
C ASN A 48 47.51 -2.30 -5.53
N VAL A 49 47.21 -2.01 -4.27
CA VAL A 49 46.88 -0.69 -3.77
C VAL A 49 48.16 0.03 -3.35
N SER A 50 48.29 1.29 -3.76
CA SER A 50 49.35 2.18 -3.29
C SER A 50 48.86 3.01 -2.10
N ALA A 51 49.65 3.09 -1.04
CA ALA A 51 49.30 3.83 0.16
C ALA A 51 50.48 4.71 0.63
N SER A 52 50.22 5.98 0.93
CA SER A 52 51.25 6.92 1.36
C SER A 52 50.74 7.94 2.37
N LEU A 53 51.61 8.38 3.28
CA LEU A 53 51.31 9.41 4.28
C LEU A 53 52.26 10.60 4.09
N SER A 54 51.70 11.77 3.79
CA SER A 54 52.47 13.00 3.62
C SER A 54 51.75 14.20 4.23
N GLY A 55 52.44 14.94 5.11
CA GLY A 55 51.86 16.14 5.75
C GLY A 55 50.58 15.87 6.55
N GLY A 56 50.38 14.65 7.05
CA GLY A 56 49.17 14.22 7.75
C GLY A 56 48.00 13.80 6.86
N LYS A 57 48.17 13.79 5.53
CA LYS A 57 47.20 13.25 4.56
C LYS A 57 47.59 11.83 4.19
N LEU A 58 46.73 10.87 4.50
CA LEU A 58 46.78 9.52 3.98
C LEU A 58 46.18 9.52 2.57
N THR A 59 46.92 9.00 1.60
CA THR A 59 46.43 8.81 0.23
C THR A 59 46.53 7.33 -0.11
N VAL A 60 45.40 6.73 -0.50
CA VAL A 60 45.26 5.35 -0.94
C VAL A 60 44.76 5.38 -2.37
N VAL A 61 45.42 4.66 -3.27
CA VAL A 61 45.04 4.60 -4.69
C VAL A 61 45.11 3.13 -5.13
N GLY A 62 43.97 2.56 -5.53
CA GLY A 62 43.85 1.21 -6.07
C GLY A 62 44.42 1.08 -7.49
N ASP A 63 44.10 -0.02 -8.16
CA ASP A 63 44.36 -0.23 -9.59
C ASP A 63 43.07 -0.57 -10.35
N ASN A 64 43.16 -1.07 -11.58
CA ASN A 64 41.97 -1.40 -12.38
C ASN A 64 41.53 -2.87 -12.20
N ALA A 65 41.90 -3.49 -11.08
CA ALA A 65 41.57 -4.85 -10.75
C ALA A 65 40.92 -4.87 -9.37
N ASP A 66 40.06 -5.85 -9.14
CA ASP A 66 39.38 -6.06 -7.87
C ASP A 66 40.38 -6.03 -6.69
N ASN A 67 40.21 -5.06 -5.79
CA ASN A 67 41.02 -4.86 -4.59
C ASN A 67 40.17 -5.08 -3.34
N ASP A 68 40.64 -5.91 -2.43
CA ASP A 68 40.02 -6.15 -1.13
C ASP A 68 40.93 -5.62 -0.02
N VAL A 69 40.48 -4.60 0.71
CA VAL A 69 41.27 -3.80 1.64
C VAL A 69 40.54 -3.60 2.97
N THR A 70 41.24 -3.87 4.07
CA THR A 70 40.78 -3.56 5.43
C THR A 70 41.70 -2.54 6.08
N ALA A 71 41.15 -1.54 6.76
CA ALA A 71 41.87 -0.55 7.53
C ALA A 71 41.35 -0.50 8.98
N GLU A 72 42.16 -0.95 9.95
CA GLU A 72 41.75 -1.07 11.36
C GLU A 72 42.69 -0.29 12.28
N VAL A 73 42.15 0.42 13.28
CA VAL A 73 42.96 0.95 14.38
C VAL A 73 43.11 -0.07 15.49
N THR A 74 44.34 -0.56 15.64
CA THR A 74 44.69 -1.53 16.68
C THR A 74 44.61 -0.94 18.09
N PRO A 75 44.48 -1.77 19.14
CA PRO A 75 44.52 -1.31 20.53
C PRO A 75 45.81 -0.56 20.94
N MET A 76 46.87 -0.68 20.13
CA MET A 76 48.15 0.01 20.34
C MET A 76 48.17 1.42 19.72
N GLY A 77 47.12 1.81 18.98
CA GLY A 77 46.97 3.13 18.36
C GLY A 77 47.59 3.25 16.95
N ASP A 78 47.99 2.13 16.36
CA ASP A 78 48.44 2.06 14.97
C ASP A 78 47.26 1.77 14.05
N LEU A 79 47.17 2.50 12.93
CA LEU A 79 46.29 2.19 11.81
C LEU A 79 47.01 1.16 10.93
N VAL A 80 46.38 0.01 10.74
CA VAL A 80 46.86 -1.08 9.89
C VAL A 80 46.00 -1.16 8.65
N ILE A 81 46.59 -0.94 7.49
CA ILE A 81 45.96 -1.10 6.18
C ILE A 81 46.46 -2.43 5.60
N ALA A 82 45.58 -3.39 5.41
CA ALA A 82 45.91 -4.73 4.94
C ALA A 82 45.14 -5.07 3.66
N GLY A 83 45.83 -5.71 2.73
CA GLY A 83 45.19 -6.30 1.55
C GLY A 83 44.75 -7.72 1.88
N GLN A 84 43.54 -8.06 1.47
CA GLN A 84 42.94 -9.37 1.63
C GLN A 84 42.84 -10.09 0.28
N ASN A 85 42.57 -11.40 0.33
CA ASN A 85 42.28 -12.23 -0.84
C ASN A 85 43.30 -12.19 -2.01
N GLY A 86 44.52 -11.71 -1.78
CA GLY A 86 45.57 -11.60 -2.80
C GLY A 86 45.97 -10.15 -3.12
N THR A 87 45.16 -9.19 -2.69
CA THR A 87 45.47 -7.76 -2.76
C THR A 87 46.72 -7.44 -1.94
N THR A 88 47.56 -6.55 -2.47
CA THR A 88 48.76 -6.09 -1.75
C THR A 88 48.73 -4.57 -1.55
N ILE A 89 49.32 -4.11 -0.45
CA ILE A 89 49.49 -2.69 -0.11
C ILE A 89 50.96 -2.33 -0.29
N ASN A 90 51.29 -1.49 -1.28
CA ASN A 90 52.67 -1.16 -1.64
C ASN A 90 53.55 -2.40 -1.89
N GLY A 91 52.98 -3.46 -2.47
CA GLY A 91 53.65 -4.73 -2.76
C GLY A 91 53.88 -5.64 -1.55
N VAL A 92 53.33 -5.31 -0.37
CA VAL A 92 53.35 -6.15 0.83
C VAL A 92 51.93 -6.43 1.32
N ALA A 93 51.72 -7.43 2.17
CA ALA A 93 50.37 -7.80 2.63
C ALA A 93 49.69 -6.72 3.51
N GLN A 94 50.48 -5.94 4.24
CA GLN A 94 49.96 -4.89 5.13
C GLN A 94 50.97 -3.76 5.29
N TRP A 95 50.46 -2.56 5.55
CA TRP A 95 51.21 -1.37 5.86
C TRP A 95 50.62 -0.72 7.12
N SER A 96 51.48 -0.37 8.08
CA SER A 96 51.06 0.19 9.37
C SER A 96 51.71 1.55 9.61
N ILE A 97 50.91 2.48 10.14
CA ILE A 97 51.30 3.84 10.50
C ILE A 97 50.64 4.22 11.83
N PRO A 98 51.21 5.15 12.60
CA PRO A 98 50.52 5.67 13.78
C PRO A 98 49.20 6.34 13.39
N ALA A 99 48.06 5.94 13.96
CA ALA A 99 46.75 6.50 13.59
C ALA A 99 46.69 8.02 13.86
N THR A 100 47.35 8.47 14.93
CA THR A 100 47.47 9.89 15.29
C THR A 100 48.23 10.75 14.26
N ALA A 101 48.96 10.12 13.34
CA ALA A 101 49.63 10.84 12.25
C ALA A 101 48.69 11.15 11.07
N VAL A 102 47.49 10.58 11.05
CA VAL A 102 46.49 10.80 10.00
C VAL A 102 45.50 11.88 10.44
N SER A 103 45.30 12.87 9.57
CA SER A 103 44.33 13.95 9.78
C SER A 103 43.36 14.08 8.61
N HIS A 104 43.79 13.73 7.40
CA HIS A 104 42.98 13.75 6.18
C HIS A 104 43.13 12.42 5.47
N VAL A 105 42.08 11.99 4.78
CA VAL A 105 42.06 10.75 4.00
C VAL A 105 41.61 11.09 2.58
N ALA A 106 42.33 10.55 1.60
CA ALA A 106 41.91 10.55 0.20
C ALA A 106 42.09 9.13 -0.36
N ILE A 107 40.99 8.53 -0.79
CA ILE A 107 40.96 7.18 -1.36
C ILE A 107 40.36 7.27 -2.76
N ASN A 108 40.97 6.55 -3.70
CA ASN A 108 40.46 6.37 -5.06
C ASN A 108 40.77 4.93 -5.49
N MET A 109 39.77 4.06 -5.60
CA MET A 109 40.02 2.64 -5.91
C MET A 109 40.19 2.38 -7.42
N GLN A 110 39.67 3.29 -8.24
CA GLN A 110 39.77 3.34 -9.71
C GLN A 110 38.75 2.46 -10.42
N GLY A 111 38.98 1.16 -10.55
CA GLY A 111 37.93 0.29 -11.07
C GLY A 111 38.27 -1.18 -10.97
N GLY A 112 37.33 -2.03 -11.37
CA GLY A 112 37.26 -3.39 -10.84
C GLY A 112 36.32 -3.42 -9.63
N ASP A 113 35.94 -4.60 -9.18
CA ASP A 113 34.98 -4.74 -8.08
C ASP A 113 35.74 -4.69 -6.74
N ASP A 114 35.79 -3.51 -6.13
CA ASP A 114 36.62 -3.21 -4.97
C ASP A 114 35.84 -3.36 -3.65
N SER A 115 36.51 -3.87 -2.61
CA SER A 115 35.98 -3.93 -1.25
C SER A 115 36.90 -3.17 -0.29
N LEU A 116 36.33 -2.20 0.43
CA LEU A 116 37.04 -1.37 1.40
C LEU A 116 36.29 -1.34 2.73
N ALA A 117 36.86 -1.94 3.76
CA ALA A 117 36.35 -1.85 5.12
C ALA A 117 37.27 -1.00 6.01
N VAL A 118 36.71 -0.01 6.72
CA VAL A 118 37.45 0.86 7.63
C VAL A 118 36.77 0.84 9.00
N ASP A 119 37.47 0.31 10.00
CA ASP A 119 37.01 0.25 11.39
C ASP A 119 37.90 1.11 12.31
N GLY A 120 37.27 2.08 12.97
CA GLY A 120 37.91 2.95 13.96
C GLY A 120 38.15 2.29 15.32
N GLY A 121 37.64 1.07 15.53
CA GLY A 121 37.60 0.33 16.80
C GLY A 121 36.57 0.90 17.78
N ASN A 122 36.10 0.11 18.75
CA ASN A 122 35.13 0.55 19.76
C ASN A 122 35.75 0.62 21.18
N PRO A 123 35.82 1.81 21.84
CA PRO A 123 35.36 3.12 21.38
C PRO A 123 36.28 3.70 20.29
N ALA A 124 35.72 4.49 19.36
CA ALA A 124 36.40 5.09 18.21
C ALA A 124 37.79 5.67 18.58
N LEU A 125 38.86 4.97 18.18
CA LEU A 125 40.25 5.40 18.39
C LEU A 125 40.76 6.25 17.21
N ALA A 126 40.11 6.13 16.03
CA ALA A 126 40.39 6.94 14.86
C ALA A 126 39.60 8.25 14.88
N SER A 127 40.28 9.38 15.17
CA SER A 127 39.70 10.72 14.97
C SER A 127 40.36 11.41 13.78
N LEU A 128 39.59 11.62 12.72
CA LEU A 128 40.02 12.34 11.52
C LEU A 128 39.55 13.79 11.61
N SER A 129 40.47 14.68 11.97
CA SER A 129 40.17 16.11 12.15
C SER A 129 39.92 16.89 10.84
N GLY A 130 40.38 16.36 9.71
CA GLY A 130 40.25 16.92 8.38
C GLY A 130 39.22 16.19 7.51
N LEU A 131 39.09 16.63 6.26
CA LEU A 131 38.16 16.03 5.30
C LEU A 131 38.60 14.62 4.90
N ALA A 132 37.64 13.71 4.80
CA ALA A 132 37.79 12.40 4.19
C ALA A 132 37.08 12.40 2.82
N TRP A 133 37.80 12.01 1.79
CA TRP A 133 37.29 11.91 0.42
C TRP A 133 37.56 10.50 -0.09
N ILE A 134 36.51 9.79 -0.46
CA ILE A 134 36.55 8.42 -0.94
C ILE A 134 35.85 8.39 -2.29
N GLN A 135 36.49 7.78 -3.27
CA GLN A 135 35.91 7.45 -4.56
C GLN A 135 36.19 5.97 -4.81
N LEU A 136 35.15 5.18 -5.04
CA LEU A 136 35.30 3.75 -5.28
C LEU A 136 35.79 3.56 -6.72
N GLY A 137 34.96 3.77 -7.72
CA GLY A 137 35.45 3.65 -9.09
C GLY A 137 34.38 3.21 -10.07
N ASP A 138 34.84 2.69 -11.21
CA ASP A 138 33.98 1.90 -12.10
C ASP A 138 34.06 0.43 -11.65
N GLY A 139 32.95 -0.21 -11.28
CA GLY A 139 32.91 -1.58 -10.75
C GLY A 139 31.76 -1.75 -9.76
N HIS A 140 31.50 -2.98 -9.31
CA HIS A 140 30.54 -3.23 -8.24
C HIS A 140 31.26 -3.17 -6.89
N ASP A 141 31.32 -1.98 -6.29
CA ASP A 141 32.18 -1.72 -5.15
C ASP A 141 31.46 -1.88 -3.81
N GLN A 142 32.22 -2.11 -2.74
CA GLN A 142 31.74 -2.19 -1.36
C GLN A 142 32.57 -1.29 -0.46
N LEU A 143 31.91 -0.44 0.30
CA LEU A 143 32.51 0.41 1.33
C LEU A 143 31.82 0.21 2.67
N SER A 144 32.56 -0.20 3.70
CA SER A 144 32.08 -0.17 5.09
C SER A 144 32.89 0.81 5.92
N LEU A 145 32.22 1.74 6.59
CA LEU A 145 32.80 2.73 7.50
C LEU A 145 32.20 2.56 8.90
N GLU A 146 32.96 1.99 9.83
CA GLU A 146 32.46 1.57 11.14
C GLU A 146 33.23 2.23 12.29
N ASN A 147 32.51 2.67 13.33
CA ASN A 147 33.11 3.21 14.56
C ASN A 147 34.06 4.42 14.33
N LEU A 148 33.76 5.28 13.36
CA LEU A 148 34.65 6.38 12.97
C LEU A 148 34.23 7.72 13.57
N ASN A 149 35.21 8.58 13.87
CA ASN A 149 34.96 9.97 14.24
C ASN A 149 35.61 10.93 13.22
N PHE A 150 34.80 11.48 12.34
CA PHE A 150 35.18 12.50 11.38
C PHE A 150 34.88 13.90 11.94
N GLY A 151 35.89 14.53 12.52
CA GLY A 151 35.85 15.94 12.92
C GLY A 151 35.80 16.89 11.71
N GLY A 152 36.18 16.41 10.52
CA GLY A 152 35.94 17.07 9.23
C GLY A 152 34.70 16.55 8.51
N GLY A 153 34.52 16.95 7.24
CA GLY A 153 33.45 16.42 6.40
C GLY A 153 33.83 15.07 5.78
N LEU A 154 32.85 14.21 5.55
CA LEU A 154 32.97 12.99 4.76
C LEU A 154 32.38 13.23 3.36
N VAL A 155 33.06 12.75 2.33
CA VAL A 155 32.55 12.71 0.96
C VAL A 155 32.87 11.35 0.38
N VAL A 156 31.84 10.65 -0.07
CA VAL A 156 31.92 9.34 -0.73
C VAL A 156 31.22 9.42 -2.09
N TYR A 157 31.85 8.83 -3.10
CA TYR A 157 31.25 8.55 -4.41
C TYR A 157 31.48 7.08 -4.74
N GLY A 158 30.42 6.33 -5.05
CA GLY A 158 30.54 5.00 -5.67
C GLY A 158 31.10 5.14 -7.08
N SER A 159 30.42 5.95 -7.90
CA SER A 159 30.69 6.36 -9.27
C SER A 159 29.94 5.55 -10.32
N GLY A 160 30.34 4.33 -10.66
CA GLY A 160 29.59 3.57 -11.65
C GLY A 160 29.68 2.06 -11.46
N GLY A 161 28.57 1.37 -11.62
CA GLY A 161 28.35 0.00 -11.18
C GLY A 161 27.43 -0.01 -9.96
N ASP A 162 26.94 -1.20 -9.60
CA ASP A 162 26.04 -1.37 -8.46
C ASP A 162 26.89 -1.42 -7.17
N ASP A 163 26.94 -0.32 -6.43
CA ASP A 163 27.80 -0.12 -5.28
C ASP A 163 27.07 -0.33 -3.95
N ALA A 164 27.76 -0.80 -2.92
CA ALA A 164 27.23 -0.91 -1.55
C ALA A 164 28.05 -0.07 -0.56
N ILE A 165 27.46 1.01 -0.05
CA ILE A 165 28.10 1.97 0.86
C ILE A 165 27.41 1.94 2.22
N SER A 166 28.15 1.62 3.28
CA SER A 166 27.69 1.55 4.66
C SER A 166 28.46 2.51 5.57
N ILE A 167 27.73 3.23 6.43
CA ILE A 167 28.27 4.03 7.53
C ILE A 167 27.56 3.63 8.81
N ASP A 168 28.29 3.00 9.73
CA ASP A 168 27.72 2.48 10.98
C ASP A 168 28.44 3.03 12.21
N ASN A 169 27.66 3.27 13.27
CA ASN A 169 28.11 3.71 14.59
C ASN A 169 29.19 4.82 14.54
N SER A 170 28.98 5.79 13.65
CA SER A 170 30.00 6.79 13.31
C SER A 170 29.52 8.21 13.61
N HIS A 171 30.48 9.09 13.90
CA HIS A 171 30.23 10.51 14.16
C HIS A 171 30.83 11.38 13.05
N LEU A 172 29.99 12.14 12.34
CA LEU A 172 30.37 13.00 11.23
C LEU A 172 30.12 14.47 11.57
N ARG A 173 31.03 15.36 11.19
CA ARG A 173 30.71 16.80 11.22
C ARG A 173 29.73 17.21 10.12
N SER A 174 29.81 16.59 8.96
CA SER A 174 28.91 16.76 7.80
C SER A 174 29.23 15.69 6.76
N GLY A 175 28.30 15.36 5.87
CA GLY A 175 28.54 14.33 4.87
C GLY A 175 27.88 14.56 3.52
N LEU A 176 28.49 13.96 2.50
CA LEU A 176 27.87 13.63 1.21
C LEU A 176 28.22 12.16 0.92
N VAL A 177 27.20 11.35 0.68
CA VAL A 177 27.34 10.01 0.12
C VAL A 177 26.53 10.00 -1.17
N ALA A 178 27.13 9.48 -2.24
CA ALA A 178 26.54 9.45 -3.56
C ALA A 178 26.84 8.08 -4.17
N GLY A 179 25.81 7.36 -4.61
CA GLY A 179 25.91 6.06 -5.28
C GLY A 179 26.64 6.23 -6.61
N GLY A 180 25.95 6.73 -7.63
CA GLY A 180 26.57 6.88 -8.94
C GLY A 180 25.62 6.51 -10.06
N THR A 181 26.09 5.65 -10.95
CA THR A 181 25.26 5.03 -11.97
C THR A 181 25.20 3.53 -11.68
N GLY A 182 24.03 2.91 -11.72
CA GLY A 182 23.87 1.51 -11.30
C GLY A 182 22.87 1.42 -10.16
N ALA A 183 22.49 0.22 -9.76
CA ALA A 183 21.57 0.02 -8.65
C ALA A 183 22.34 0.01 -7.32
N ASP A 184 22.43 1.16 -6.66
CA ASP A 184 23.29 1.36 -5.50
C ASP A 184 22.56 1.10 -4.18
N LYS A 185 23.30 0.64 -3.17
CA LYS A 185 22.83 0.46 -1.80
C LYS A 185 23.57 1.38 -0.85
N ILE A 186 22.87 2.32 -0.23
CA ILE A 186 23.45 3.25 0.73
C ILE A 186 22.81 3.10 2.10
N ALA A 187 23.58 2.67 3.10
CA ALA A 187 23.12 2.47 4.47
C ALA A 187 23.83 3.41 5.47
N ILE A 188 23.06 4.06 6.35
CA ILE A 188 23.59 4.83 7.48
C ILE A 188 22.86 4.45 8.76
N SER A 189 23.55 3.79 9.68
CA SER A 189 22.99 3.26 10.92
C SER A 189 23.74 3.75 12.15
N GLU A 190 23.02 3.85 13.28
CA GLU A 190 23.57 4.13 14.62
C GLU A 190 24.51 5.36 14.69
N SER A 191 24.36 6.30 13.77
CA SER A 191 25.35 7.34 13.50
C SER A 191 24.87 8.72 13.93
N ALA A 192 25.82 9.63 14.17
CA ALA A 192 25.55 11.02 14.53
C ALA A 192 26.18 12.00 13.53
N VAL A 193 25.40 12.97 13.04
CA VAL A 193 25.89 14.01 12.12
C VAL A 193 25.59 15.40 12.66
N ASP A 194 26.62 16.18 12.97
CA ASP A 194 26.46 17.54 13.52
C ASP A 194 25.85 18.51 12.49
N GLY A 195 26.31 18.40 11.25
CA GLY A 195 26.04 19.33 10.17
C GLY A 195 25.06 18.79 9.14
N LEU A 196 25.13 19.33 7.93
CA LEU A 196 24.32 18.87 6.81
C LEU A 196 24.81 17.50 6.35
N MET A 197 23.88 16.55 6.25
CA MET A 197 24.05 15.29 5.55
C MET A 197 23.31 15.34 4.21
N ARG A 198 23.95 14.81 3.17
CA ARG A 198 23.31 14.52 1.88
C ARG A 198 23.58 13.07 1.51
N VAL A 199 22.55 12.38 1.05
CA VAL A 199 22.62 11.02 0.54
C VAL A 199 21.91 11.01 -0.81
N TRP A 200 22.58 10.56 -1.86
CA TRP A 200 22.08 10.59 -3.24
C TRP A 200 22.29 9.22 -3.88
N GLY A 201 21.25 8.63 -4.46
CA GLY A 201 21.38 7.45 -5.31
C GLY A 201 22.03 7.85 -6.64
N GLN A 202 21.29 8.66 -7.42
CA GLN A 202 21.57 9.27 -8.73
C GLN A 202 20.93 8.55 -9.93
N GLU A 203 21.63 7.70 -10.68
CA GLU A 203 21.06 7.02 -11.84
C GLU A 203 20.98 5.52 -11.57
N GLY A 204 19.79 4.92 -11.61
CA GLY A 204 19.57 3.49 -11.39
C GLY A 204 18.56 3.25 -10.27
N ASP A 205 18.07 2.02 -10.13
CA ASP A 205 17.14 1.64 -9.07
C ASP A 205 17.90 1.55 -7.72
N ASP A 206 17.90 2.63 -6.93
CA ASP A 206 18.74 2.75 -5.73
C ASP A 206 17.99 2.37 -4.44
N SER A 207 18.69 1.74 -3.49
CA SER A 207 18.18 1.48 -2.14
C SER A 207 18.93 2.34 -1.10
N ILE A 208 18.23 3.27 -0.45
CA ILE A 208 18.80 4.16 0.57
C ILE A 208 18.14 3.90 1.93
N ALA A 209 18.90 3.38 2.88
CA ALA A 209 18.45 3.11 4.25
C ALA A 209 19.16 3.98 5.29
N ILE A 210 18.40 4.69 6.13
CA ILE A 210 18.93 5.45 7.26
C ILE A 210 18.20 5.07 8.54
N SER A 211 18.90 4.50 9.51
CA SER A 211 18.29 3.97 10.73
C SER A 211 19.01 4.41 12.01
N GLU A 212 18.24 4.51 13.10
CA GLU A 212 18.76 4.65 14.48
C GLU A 212 19.80 5.78 14.68
N SER A 213 19.68 6.83 13.86
CA SER A 213 20.70 7.87 13.70
C SER A 213 20.22 9.24 14.15
N LYS A 214 21.16 10.11 14.53
CA LYS A 214 20.90 11.49 14.97
C LYS A 214 21.55 12.50 14.04
N PHE A 215 20.74 13.38 13.46
CA PHE A 215 21.17 14.48 12.61
C PHE A 215 20.88 15.81 13.31
N ASP A 216 21.91 16.53 13.74
CA ASP A 216 21.68 17.78 14.44
C ASP A 216 21.20 18.88 13.51
N TYR A 217 21.71 18.96 12.28
CA TYR A 217 21.25 19.99 11.33
C TYR A 217 20.15 19.50 10.37
N LYS A 218 20.48 19.31 9.09
CA LYS A 218 19.56 18.91 8.02
C LYS A 218 20.01 17.58 7.46
N LEU A 219 19.04 16.75 7.13
CA LEU A 219 19.22 15.55 6.32
C LEU A 219 18.49 15.77 4.98
N ARG A 220 19.17 15.44 3.89
CA ARG A 220 18.62 15.45 2.53
C ARG A 220 18.92 14.14 1.86
N ILE A 221 17.89 13.52 1.31
CA ILE A 221 17.96 12.25 0.61
C ILE A 221 17.33 12.46 -0.76
N ASP A 222 17.96 11.95 -1.82
CA ASP A 222 17.52 12.04 -3.20
C ASP A 222 17.74 10.64 -3.79
N GLY A 223 16.68 9.97 -4.24
CA GLY A 223 16.77 8.68 -4.95
C GLY A 223 17.50 8.91 -6.25
N GLY A 224 16.84 9.63 -7.16
CA GLY A 224 17.46 10.13 -8.38
C GLY A 224 16.61 9.85 -9.60
N SER A 225 16.94 8.81 -10.36
CA SER A 225 16.17 8.44 -11.54
C SER A 225 16.11 6.94 -11.68
N GLU A 226 14.99 6.45 -12.21
CA GLU A 226 14.57 5.05 -12.14
C GLU A 226 13.90 4.77 -10.78
N ASP A 227 13.54 3.53 -10.47
CA ASP A 227 12.60 3.25 -9.38
C ASP A 227 13.39 3.08 -8.06
N ASP A 228 13.28 4.05 -7.14
CA ASP A 228 14.10 4.10 -5.93
C ASP A 228 13.37 3.66 -4.64
N GLU A 229 14.08 2.98 -3.74
CA GLU A 229 13.61 2.63 -2.38
C GLU A 229 14.34 3.49 -1.32
N ILE A 230 13.60 4.30 -0.56
CA ILE A 230 14.15 5.17 0.48
C ILE A 230 13.50 4.89 1.84
N LEU A 231 14.24 4.22 2.72
CA LEU A 231 13.82 3.87 4.07
C LEU A 231 14.51 4.73 5.14
N VAL A 232 13.73 5.45 5.94
CA VAL A 232 14.23 6.26 7.08
C VAL A 232 13.52 5.85 8.37
N SER A 233 14.23 5.16 9.27
CA SER A 233 13.60 4.59 10.48
C SER A 233 14.28 5.03 11.78
N LYS A 234 13.48 5.36 12.79
CA LYS A 234 13.95 5.63 14.16
C LYS A 234 15.05 6.70 14.26
N ILE A 235 15.01 7.72 13.40
CA ILE A 235 16.00 8.80 13.42
C ILE A 235 15.54 10.00 14.25
N ALA A 236 16.49 10.88 14.59
CA ALA A 236 16.21 12.18 15.17
C ALA A 236 16.86 13.31 14.37
N VAL A 237 16.08 14.25 13.82
CA VAL A 237 16.58 15.49 13.21
C VAL A 237 16.36 16.66 14.17
N THR A 238 17.41 17.12 14.86
CA THR A 238 17.26 17.85 16.13
C THR A 238 17.30 19.37 16.05
N GLU A 239 17.74 20.00 14.95
CA GLU A 239 17.67 21.46 14.77
C GLU A 239 16.81 21.90 13.58
N LYS A 240 16.84 21.17 12.46
CA LYS A 240 16.17 21.57 11.20
C LYS A 240 15.21 20.49 10.69
N SER A 241 15.41 20.05 9.46
CA SER A 241 14.40 19.43 8.62
C SER A 241 14.96 18.21 7.91
N LEU A 242 14.08 17.25 7.67
CA LEU A 242 14.26 16.15 6.74
C LEU A 242 13.64 16.54 5.41
N GLY A 243 14.38 16.35 4.32
CA GLY A 243 13.88 16.46 2.95
C GLY A 243 14.23 15.19 2.19
N ILE A 244 13.24 14.59 1.54
CA ILE A 244 13.38 13.39 0.72
C ILE A 244 12.75 13.66 -0.64
N TRP A 245 13.40 13.18 -1.70
CA TRP A 245 12.97 13.25 -3.09
C TRP A 245 13.21 11.87 -3.72
N GLY A 246 12.22 11.27 -4.38
CA GLY A 246 12.43 10.12 -5.26
C GLY A 246 12.92 10.56 -6.65
N ALA A 247 12.27 11.62 -7.16
CA ALA A 247 12.55 12.41 -8.35
C ALA A 247 11.97 11.89 -9.67
N SER A 248 12.37 10.75 -10.22
CA SER A 248 11.67 10.20 -11.40
C SER A 248 11.79 8.69 -11.46
N GLY A 249 10.68 8.00 -11.73
CA GLY A 249 10.55 6.58 -11.47
C GLY A 249 9.33 6.37 -10.61
N ASN A 250 8.99 5.12 -10.32
CA ASN A 250 7.99 4.77 -9.32
C ASN A 250 8.72 4.56 -7.99
N ASP A 251 8.77 5.60 -7.17
CA ASP A 251 9.64 5.64 -5.99
C ASP A 251 8.88 5.19 -4.73
N GLU A 252 9.53 4.41 -3.86
CA GLU A 252 9.03 4.07 -2.53
C GLU A 252 9.77 4.88 -1.45
N ILE A 253 9.06 5.72 -0.71
CA ILE A 253 9.60 6.55 0.36
C ILE A 253 8.91 6.22 1.68
N GLN A 254 9.65 5.63 2.62
CA GLN A 254 9.15 5.30 3.94
C GLN A 254 9.88 6.07 5.05
N VAL A 255 9.12 6.70 5.96
CA VAL A 255 9.65 7.28 7.20
C VAL A 255 8.90 6.77 8.42
N GLU A 256 9.58 6.03 9.28
CA GLU A 256 8.98 5.35 10.43
C GLU A 256 9.63 5.77 11.76
N GLY A 257 8.82 5.89 12.82
CA GLY A 257 9.31 5.93 14.21
C GLY A 257 10.24 7.10 14.53
N SER A 258 10.18 8.19 13.75
CA SER A 258 11.22 9.23 13.73
C SER A 258 10.80 10.52 14.44
N ASN A 259 11.77 11.34 14.84
CA ASN A 259 11.53 12.64 15.50
C ASN A 259 12.19 13.78 14.74
N ILE A 260 11.39 14.61 14.09
CA ILE A 260 11.82 15.72 13.25
C ILE A 260 11.46 17.04 13.94
N ARG A 261 12.45 17.81 14.39
CA ARG A 261 12.17 19.03 15.15
C ARG A 261 11.35 20.07 14.38
N HIS A 262 11.59 20.23 13.09
CA HIS A 262 11.00 21.30 12.28
C HIS A 262 10.00 20.72 11.27
N TYR A 263 10.38 20.57 10.02
CA TYR A 263 9.50 20.00 8.99
C TYR A 263 10.08 18.75 8.38
N LEU A 264 9.19 17.84 8.02
CA LEU A 264 9.44 16.76 7.07
C LEU A 264 8.82 17.18 5.73
N PHE A 265 9.62 17.06 4.68
CA PHE A 265 9.19 17.20 3.30
C PHE A 265 9.57 15.90 2.58
N ALA A 266 8.59 15.22 1.99
CA ALA A 266 8.80 14.08 1.12
C ALA A 266 8.07 14.35 -0.19
N LYS A 267 8.72 13.99 -1.29
CA LYS A 267 8.19 14.13 -2.63
C LYS A 267 8.56 12.90 -3.45
N GLY A 268 7.57 12.32 -4.12
CA GLY A 268 7.75 11.24 -5.09
C GLY A 268 8.50 11.81 -6.29
N GLY A 269 7.80 12.35 -7.27
CA GLY A 269 8.46 12.96 -8.41
C GLY A 269 7.65 12.81 -9.68
N SER A 270 8.06 11.92 -10.55
CA SER A 270 7.27 11.61 -11.74
C SER A 270 7.29 10.10 -11.95
N GLY A 271 6.13 9.50 -12.14
CA GLY A 271 5.91 8.06 -11.98
C GLY A 271 4.91 7.85 -10.86
N ASP A 272 4.48 6.61 -10.67
CA ASP A 272 3.46 6.24 -9.70
C ASP A 272 4.16 5.97 -8.35
N ASP A 273 4.19 6.97 -7.48
CA ASP A 273 5.05 6.97 -6.29
C ASP A 273 4.31 6.51 -5.02
N GLN A 274 5.01 5.86 -4.11
CA GLN A 274 4.51 5.53 -2.77
C GLN A 274 5.24 6.31 -1.69
N ILE A 275 4.52 7.11 -0.91
CA ILE A 275 5.09 7.87 0.22
C ILE A 275 4.35 7.53 1.50
N THR A 276 5.01 6.81 2.40
CA THR A 276 4.46 6.38 3.69
C THR A 276 5.21 7.01 4.86
N ILE A 277 4.50 7.74 5.71
CA ILE A 277 5.01 8.26 6.98
C ILE A 277 4.23 7.65 8.14
N SER A 278 4.92 6.91 8.99
CA SER A 278 4.32 6.20 10.13
C SER A 278 5.01 6.51 11.45
N GLU A 279 4.25 6.51 12.55
CA GLU A 279 4.74 6.61 13.94
C GLU A 279 5.75 7.76 14.19
N THR A 280 5.62 8.86 13.44
CA THR A 280 6.63 9.92 13.36
C THR A 280 6.11 11.23 13.95
N LYS A 281 6.99 11.98 14.61
CA LYS A 281 6.69 13.28 15.22
C LYS A 281 7.39 14.42 14.51
N MET A 282 6.66 15.49 14.17
CA MET A 282 7.19 16.71 13.58
C MET A 282 6.87 17.89 14.49
N GLY A 283 7.87 18.69 14.87
CA GLY A 283 7.62 19.88 15.69
C GLY A 283 6.92 21.04 14.95
N TRP A 284 6.87 21.02 13.62
CA TRP A 284 6.24 22.07 12.81
C TRP A 284 5.35 21.55 11.68
N HIS A 285 5.90 21.19 10.52
CA HIS A 285 5.11 20.89 9.31
C HIS A 285 5.37 19.49 8.76
N LEU A 286 4.33 18.89 8.21
CA LEU A 286 4.42 17.77 7.28
C LEU A 286 4.03 18.29 5.89
N TRP A 287 4.83 17.95 4.88
CA TRP A 287 4.52 18.14 3.47
C TRP A 287 4.79 16.84 2.72
N LEU A 288 3.73 16.26 2.14
CA LEU A 288 3.77 15.17 1.17
C LEU A 288 3.32 15.68 -0.20
N ASP A 289 3.98 15.24 -1.27
CA ASP A 289 3.86 15.75 -2.64
C ASP A 289 4.05 14.55 -3.60
N GLY A 290 2.96 14.06 -4.23
CA GLY A 290 3.03 13.02 -5.25
C GLY A 290 3.63 13.56 -6.56
N ASP A 291 3.05 14.66 -7.05
CA ASP A 291 3.42 15.39 -8.28
C ASP A 291 2.80 14.83 -9.56
N ALA A 292 3.37 13.81 -10.21
CA ALA A 292 2.80 13.33 -11.45
C ALA A 292 2.89 11.81 -11.61
N GLY A 293 1.74 11.17 -11.62
CA GLY A 293 1.56 9.72 -11.63
C GLY A 293 0.38 9.39 -10.73
N ASN A 294 0.01 8.13 -10.66
CA ASN A 294 -1.02 7.67 -9.74
C ASN A 294 -0.36 7.37 -8.39
N ASP A 295 -0.35 8.36 -7.51
CA ASP A 295 0.49 8.34 -6.31
C ASP A 295 -0.27 7.80 -5.08
N THR A 296 0.43 7.09 -4.20
CA THR A 296 -0.06 6.64 -2.89
C THR A 296 0.62 7.44 -1.79
N LEU A 297 -0.14 8.28 -1.07
CA LEU A 297 0.36 9.18 -0.04
C LEU A 297 -0.26 8.88 1.33
N ILE A 298 0.49 8.23 2.21
CA ILE A 298 -0.01 7.75 3.51
C ILE A 298 0.71 8.45 4.66
N ALA A 299 -0.06 9.00 5.59
CA ALA A 299 0.42 9.50 6.86
C ALA A 299 -0.41 8.90 8.02
N ASN A 300 0.14 7.85 8.65
CA ASN A 300 -0.51 7.09 9.72
C ASN A 300 0.20 7.31 11.06
N LYS A 301 -0.54 7.50 12.16
CA LYS A 301 0.04 7.68 13.52
C LYS A 301 1.09 8.81 13.61
N VAL A 302 0.87 9.91 12.91
CA VAL A 302 1.78 11.05 12.84
C VAL A 302 1.35 12.21 13.76
N ASP A 303 2.29 12.76 14.53
CA ASP A 303 2.07 13.98 15.34
C ASP A 303 2.70 15.21 14.67
N VAL A 304 1.87 16.05 14.06
CA VAL A 304 2.29 17.28 13.37
C VAL A 304 2.02 18.51 14.22
N GLY A 305 3.08 19.14 14.74
CA GLY A 305 2.97 20.27 15.67
C GLY A 305 2.21 21.48 15.12
N THR A 306 2.07 21.64 13.81
CA THR A 306 1.20 22.65 13.20
C THR A 306 0.41 22.13 12.00
N THR A 307 0.93 22.23 10.77
CA THR A 307 0.14 21.98 9.55
C THR A 307 0.67 20.76 8.81
N ALA A 308 -0.23 19.82 8.54
CA ALA A 308 -0.06 18.78 7.53
C ALA A 308 -0.56 19.29 6.18
N ILE A 309 0.24 19.10 5.14
CA ILE A 309 -0.08 19.42 3.75
C ILE A 309 0.20 18.14 2.95
N ILE A 310 -0.82 17.62 2.26
CA ILE A 310 -0.71 16.39 1.46
C ILE A 310 -1.33 16.70 0.09
N LEU A 311 -0.57 16.46 -0.98
CA LEU A 311 -0.89 16.92 -2.33
C LEU A 311 -0.63 15.77 -3.32
N GLY A 312 -1.67 15.29 -3.99
CA GLY A 312 -1.56 14.29 -5.06
C GLY A 312 -1.00 14.90 -6.35
N TYR A 313 -1.72 15.90 -6.88
CA TYR A 313 -1.45 16.71 -8.09
C TYR A 313 -2.01 16.14 -9.39
N LYS A 314 -1.38 15.16 -10.02
CA LYS A 314 -1.82 14.67 -11.34
C LYS A 314 -1.75 13.17 -11.38
N GLY A 315 -2.88 12.56 -11.69
CA GLY A 315 -3.04 11.12 -11.73
C GLY A 315 -4.15 10.75 -10.78
N ASP A 316 -4.56 9.49 -10.81
CA ASP A 316 -5.59 8.99 -9.92
C ASP A 316 -4.89 8.66 -8.59
N ASP A 317 -4.95 9.59 -7.63
CA ASP A 317 -4.14 9.54 -6.41
C ASP A 317 -4.90 8.90 -5.23
N PHE A 318 -4.22 8.05 -4.47
CA PHE A 318 -4.69 7.60 -3.16
C PHE A 318 -4.03 8.40 -2.04
N ILE A 319 -4.83 9.04 -1.20
CA ILE A 319 -4.33 9.89 -0.11
C ILE A 319 -4.96 9.48 1.21
N GLU A 320 -4.13 9.06 2.17
CA GLU A 320 -4.57 8.70 3.52
C GLU A 320 -3.91 9.57 4.59
N PHE A 321 -4.73 10.11 5.50
CA PHE A 321 -4.28 10.72 6.74
C PHE A 321 -5.03 10.12 7.92
N SER A 322 -4.38 9.19 8.63
CA SER A 322 -5.03 8.34 9.63
C SER A 322 -4.33 8.33 10.99
N GLU A 323 -5.10 8.12 12.07
CA GLU A 323 -4.62 8.01 13.46
C GLU A 323 -3.68 9.14 13.92
N SER A 324 -3.83 10.32 13.32
CA SER A 324 -2.83 11.38 13.36
C SER A 324 -3.35 12.65 14.04
N THR A 325 -2.43 13.50 14.51
CA THR A 325 -2.77 14.79 15.13
C THR A 325 -2.14 15.97 14.42
N ALA A 326 -2.88 17.06 14.24
CA ALA A 326 -2.33 18.33 13.75
C ALA A 326 -3.11 19.56 14.24
N ASP A 327 -2.50 20.76 14.21
CA ASP A 327 -3.30 21.99 14.32
C ASP A 327 -4.24 22.14 13.11
N ARG A 328 -3.71 21.86 11.91
CA ARG A 328 -4.42 22.02 10.64
C ARG A 328 -4.00 20.93 9.67
N ALA A 329 -4.92 20.51 8.83
CA ALA A 329 -4.62 19.70 7.67
C ALA A 329 -5.15 20.40 6.41
N THR A 330 -4.40 20.30 5.32
CA THR A 330 -4.85 20.69 3.98
C THR A 330 -4.47 19.57 3.02
N ILE A 331 -5.49 18.93 2.45
CA ILE A 331 -5.35 17.79 1.54
C ILE A 331 -5.91 18.21 0.18
N ARG A 332 -5.25 17.82 -0.91
CA ARG A 332 -5.65 18.16 -2.28
C ARG A 332 -5.32 17.02 -3.24
N GLY A 333 -6.31 16.56 -4.00
CA GLY A 333 -6.12 15.65 -5.12
C GLY A 333 -5.62 16.39 -6.37
N TYR A 334 -6.33 17.44 -6.78
CA TYR A 334 -6.12 18.32 -7.94
C TYR A 334 -6.65 17.81 -9.29
N SER A 335 -6.17 16.69 -9.84
CA SER A 335 -6.69 16.18 -11.12
C SER A 335 -6.36 14.71 -11.32
N GLY A 336 -7.34 13.99 -11.86
CA GLY A 336 -7.41 12.53 -11.80
C GLY A 336 -8.57 12.15 -10.89
N MET A 337 -8.93 10.87 -10.84
CA MET A 337 -9.96 10.38 -9.94
C MET A 337 -9.33 10.03 -8.60
N ASP A 338 -9.37 10.96 -7.65
CA ASP A 338 -8.62 10.87 -6.40
C ASP A 338 -9.45 10.23 -5.26
N ASP A 339 -8.86 9.30 -4.48
CA ASP A 339 -9.45 8.75 -3.24
C ASP A 339 -8.74 9.33 -2.01
N ILE A 340 -9.46 10.15 -1.26
CA ILE A 340 -8.93 10.86 -0.08
C ILE A 340 -9.59 10.34 1.20
N ARG A 341 -8.81 9.69 2.05
CA ARG A 341 -9.25 9.10 3.34
C ARG A 341 -8.66 9.85 4.53
N VAL A 342 -9.53 10.25 5.45
CA VAL A 342 -9.17 10.86 6.73
C VAL A 342 -9.82 10.08 7.86
N ASP A 343 -9.02 9.39 8.66
CA ASP A 343 -9.54 8.41 9.63
C ASP A 343 -8.95 8.61 11.03
N THR A 344 -9.79 8.63 12.07
CA THR A 344 -9.34 8.63 13.46
C THR A 344 -8.35 9.76 13.77
N VAL A 345 -8.52 10.93 13.12
CA VAL A 345 -7.59 12.06 13.29
C VAL A 345 -8.07 13.06 14.34
N ASN A 346 -7.13 13.76 14.96
CA ASN A 346 -7.41 14.91 15.81
C ASN A 346 -6.81 16.20 15.22
N ILE A 347 -7.67 17.03 14.65
CA ILE A 347 -7.34 18.35 14.08
C ILE A 347 -7.82 19.47 15.00
N ASP A 348 -6.92 20.07 15.78
CA ASP A 348 -7.27 21.09 16.79
C ASP A 348 -7.97 22.33 16.20
N LYS A 349 -7.64 22.68 14.95
CA LYS A 349 -8.20 23.86 14.27
C LYS A 349 -8.98 23.47 13.03
N SER A 350 -8.32 23.32 11.88
CA SER A 350 -9.03 23.25 10.61
C SER A 350 -8.56 22.16 9.68
N LEU A 351 -9.50 21.35 9.21
CA LEU A 351 -9.35 20.44 8.09
C LEU A 351 -9.91 21.11 6.83
N ARG A 352 -9.12 21.08 5.75
CA ARG A 352 -9.53 21.57 4.42
C ARG A 352 -9.17 20.53 3.39
N ILE A 353 -10.16 20.05 2.67
CA ILE A 353 -10.00 19.09 1.59
C ILE A 353 -10.50 19.78 0.31
N TYR A 354 -9.77 19.58 -0.78
CA TYR A 354 -10.19 19.97 -2.12
C TYR A 354 -10.00 18.73 -2.96
N SER A 355 -11.06 18.26 -3.61
CA SER A 355 -10.97 17.05 -4.41
C SER A 355 -10.15 17.36 -5.67
N GLY A 356 -10.70 18.14 -6.61
CA GLY A 356 -9.88 18.66 -7.69
C GLY A 356 -10.62 18.83 -9.00
N LYS A 357 -10.35 17.94 -9.93
CA LYS A 357 -11.00 17.84 -11.22
C LYS A 357 -11.20 16.36 -11.45
N ASP A 358 -12.22 16.05 -12.25
CA ASP A 358 -12.60 14.68 -12.53
C ASP A 358 -13.30 14.12 -11.27
N ASP A 359 -13.82 12.90 -11.34
CA ASP A 359 -14.72 12.43 -10.28
C ASP A 359 -13.88 11.94 -9.11
N ASP A 360 -14.07 12.54 -7.95
CA ASP A 360 -13.23 12.30 -6.78
C ASP A 360 -14.03 11.77 -5.59
N LEU A 361 -13.33 11.16 -4.64
CA LEU A 361 -13.91 10.60 -3.43
C LEU A 361 -13.20 11.07 -2.17
N VAL A 362 -13.99 11.43 -1.16
CA VAL A 362 -13.48 11.91 0.12
C VAL A 362 -14.22 11.28 1.28
N GLY A 363 -13.49 10.59 2.15
CA GLY A 363 -13.97 10.06 3.42
C GLY A 363 -13.38 10.73 4.65
N VAL A 364 -14.23 11.03 5.64
CA VAL A 364 -13.82 11.52 6.97
C VAL A 364 -14.50 10.70 8.06
N VAL A 365 -13.74 9.82 8.70
CA VAL A 365 -14.25 8.80 9.64
C VAL A 365 -13.64 8.99 11.03
N ASP A 366 -14.45 8.81 12.08
CA ASP A 366 -14.07 8.79 13.51
C ASP A 366 -13.11 9.90 13.97
N SER A 367 -13.26 11.07 13.37
CA SER A 367 -12.30 12.16 13.47
C SER A 367 -12.82 13.34 14.31
N HIS A 368 -11.90 14.02 15.00
CA HIS A 368 -12.16 15.27 15.73
C HIS A 368 -11.61 16.49 15.00
N ILE A 369 -12.48 17.45 14.65
CA ILE A 369 -12.13 18.72 14.02
C ILE A 369 -12.55 19.89 14.91
N GLY A 370 -11.59 20.53 15.58
CA GLY A 370 -11.87 21.48 16.65
C GLY A 370 -12.55 22.79 16.22
N ARG A 371 -12.31 23.32 15.00
CA ARG A 371 -12.85 24.64 14.59
C ARG A 371 -13.48 24.73 13.22
N LYS A 372 -12.90 24.17 12.17
CA LYS A 372 -13.45 24.33 10.82
C LYS A 372 -13.22 23.10 9.97
N LEU A 373 -14.30 22.54 9.44
CA LEU A 373 -14.26 21.61 8.33
C LEU A 373 -14.61 22.36 7.04
N TYR A 374 -13.82 22.16 6.00
CA TYR A 374 -14.11 22.64 4.65
C TYR A 374 -13.82 21.54 3.65
N TRP A 375 -14.79 21.26 2.79
CA TRP A 375 -14.62 20.44 1.60
C TRP A 375 -15.16 21.20 0.38
N ASP A 376 -14.55 20.92 -0.77
CA ASP A 376 -14.77 21.54 -2.08
C ASP A 376 -14.47 20.50 -3.15
N GLY A 377 -15.50 19.84 -3.68
CA GLY A 377 -15.37 18.84 -4.76
C GLY A 377 -14.82 19.47 -6.04
N SER A 378 -15.24 20.70 -6.32
CA SER A 378 -14.78 21.54 -7.44
C SER A 378 -15.38 21.16 -8.79
N TYR A 379 -14.87 20.17 -9.51
CA TYR A 379 -15.37 19.75 -10.83
C TYR A 379 -15.30 18.23 -10.95
N GLY A 380 -16.41 17.60 -11.30
CA GLY A 380 -16.53 16.14 -11.25
C GLY A 380 -17.85 15.79 -10.59
N ASN A 381 -18.25 14.53 -10.71
CA ASN A 381 -19.30 13.93 -9.89
C ASN A 381 -18.64 13.47 -8.58
N ASP A 382 -18.53 14.38 -7.61
CA ASP A 382 -17.69 14.14 -6.44
C ASP A 382 -18.46 13.51 -5.28
N GLY A 383 -17.85 12.51 -4.63
CA GLY A 383 -18.34 11.90 -3.40
C GLY A 383 -17.69 12.48 -2.15
N PHE A 384 -18.49 12.98 -1.20
CA PHE A 384 -18.03 13.31 0.15
C PHE A 384 -18.84 12.58 1.21
N CYS A 385 -18.12 11.92 2.10
CA CYS A 385 -18.70 11.06 3.11
C CYS A 385 -18.07 11.37 4.47
N MET A 386 -18.89 11.45 5.52
CA MET A 386 -18.40 11.70 6.87
C MET A 386 -19.18 10.88 7.89
N CYS A 387 -18.46 10.15 8.73
CA CYS A 387 -19.05 9.20 9.68
C CYS A 387 -18.39 9.26 11.07
N GLY A 388 -19.19 9.09 12.12
CA GLY A 388 -18.71 8.95 13.51
C GLY A 388 -17.91 10.14 14.06
N SER A 389 -17.92 11.28 13.37
CA SER A 389 -16.95 12.34 13.56
C SER A 389 -17.53 13.57 14.27
N THR A 390 -16.67 14.40 14.85
CA THR A 390 -17.06 15.62 15.58
C THR A 390 -16.45 16.88 14.97
N VAL A 391 -17.25 17.93 14.80
CA VAL A 391 -16.77 19.25 14.38
C VAL A 391 -17.19 20.33 15.37
N GLY A 392 -16.25 20.87 16.13
CA GLY A 392 -16.52 21.88 17.16
C GLY A 392 -16.95 23.25 16.61
N GLY A 393 -16.66 23.53 15.33
CA GLY A 393 -16.95 24.82 14.71
C GLY A 393 -17.63 24.72 13.35
N LEU A 394 -17.29 25.66 12.46
CA LEU A 394 -18.00 25.85 11.19
C LEU A 394 -17.72 24.70 10.23
N THR A 395 -18.77 24.05 9.72
CA THR A 395 -18.67 23.09 8.61
C THR A 395 -19.20 23.74 7.33
N LYS A 396 -18.42 23.66 6.26
CA LYS A 396 -18.86 24.05 4.90
C LYS A 396 -18.44 22.97 3.91
N LEU A 397 -19.42 22.32 3.30
CA LEU A 397 -19.28 21.29 2.28
C LEU A 397 -19.82 21.86 0.97
N VAL A 398 -19.06 21.76 -0.11
CA VAL A 398 -19.41 22.27 -1.43
C VAL A 398 -19.13 21.15 -2.41
N GLY A 399 -20.15 20.65 -3.11
CA GLY A 399 -19.99 19.70 -4.23
C GLY A 399 -19.20 20.37 -5.34
N GLY A 400 -19.84 21.20 -6.15
CA GLY A 400 -19.11 22.00 -7.13
C GLY A 400 -19.83 22.00 -8.47
N VAL A 401 -19.21 21.37 -9.46
CA VAL A 401 -19.75 21.26 -10.81
C VAL A 401 -19.72 19.79 -11.22
N GLY A 402 -20.89 19.21 -11.38
CA GLY A 402 -21.11 17.80 -11.65
C GLY A 402 -22.19 17.29 -10.72
N ASP A 403 -22.60 16.04 -10.89
CA ASP A 403 -23.65 15.44 -10.07
C ASP A 403 -23.00 14.91 -8.78
N ASP A 404 -22.99 15.73 -7.73
CA ASP A 404 -22.22 15.46 -6.51
C ASP A 404 -23.02 14.68 -5.46
N LEU A 405 -22.34 13.89 -4.62
CA LEU A 405 -22.93 13.19 -3.50
C LEU A 405 -22.31 13.60 -2.17
N ILE A 406 -23.13 14.01 -1.20
CA ILE A 406 -22.69 14.38 0.16
C ILE A 406 -23.48 13.56 1.17
N SER A 407 -22.83 12.68 1.94
CA SER A 407 -23.45 11.92 3.03
C SER A 407 -22.83 12.20 4.38
N LEU A 408 -23.68 12.36 5.39
CA LEU A 408 -23.28 12.53 6.78
C LEU A 408 -24.00 11.49 7.65
N SER A 409 -23.23 10.73 8.42
CA SER A 409 -23.72 9.66 9.29
C SER A 409 -23.17 9.74 10.72
N GLY A 410 -24.02 9.71 11.75
CA GLY A 410 -23.56 9.66 13.16
C GLY A 410 -22.62 10.76 13.65
N ASN A 411 -22.64 11.95 13.07
CA ASN A 411 -21.70 13.04 13.42
C ASN A 411 -22.24 14.03 14.45
N GLU A 412 -21.34 14.71 15.19
CA GLU A 412 -21.69 15.84 16.07
C GLU A 412 -21.15 17.18 15.53
N PHE A 413 -22.05 18.12 15.25
CA PHE A 413 -21.71 19.46 14.76
C PHE A 413 -22.01 20.55 15.81
N GLY A 414 -20.95 21.05 16.45
CA GLY A 414 -21.00 22.07 17.51
C GLY A 414 -21.40 23.47 17.05
N TYR A 415 -21.27 23.77 15.76
CA TYR A 415 -21.68 25.04 15.17
C TYR A 415 -22.58 24.86 13.95
N LYS A 416 -22.54 25.82 13.02
CA LYS A 416 -23.39 25.81 11.83
C LYS A 416 -22.76 24.92 10.77
N THR A 417 -23.60 24.10 10.14
CA THR A 417 -23.24 23.26 9.00
C THR A 417 -23.90 23.81 7.75
N TYR A 418 -23.10 24.06 6.72
CA TYR A 418 -23.55 24.53 5.42
C TYR A 418 -23.17 23.51 4.35
N VAL A 419 -24.15 23.09 3.56
CA VAL A 419 -23.99 22.15 2.45
C VAL A 419 -24.46 22.85 1.18
N TYR A 420 -23.68 22.79 0.12
CA TYR A 420 -23.97 23.38 -1.18
C TYR A 420 -23.76 22.32 -2.26
N GLY A 421 -24.80 21.93 -3.01
CA GLY A 421 -24.62 21.09 -4.21
C GLY A 421 -23.96 21.92 -5.32
N SER A 422 -24.57 23.06 -5.64
CA SER A 422 -24.09 24.08 -6.58
C SER A 422 -24.55 23.89 -8.03
N TYR A 423 -23.87 23.10 -8.87
CA TYR A 423 -24.24 22.90 -10.28
C TYR A 423 -24.19 21.41 -10.65
N GLY A 424 -25.33 20.83 -10.97
CA GLY A 424 -25.47 19.41 -11.27
C GLY A 424 -26.74 18.87 -10.64
N ASN A 425 -27.01 17.57 -10.78
CA ASN A 425 -28.07 16.89 -10.05
C ASN A 425 -27.49 16.34 -8.75
N ASP A 426 -27.46 17.18 -7.73
CA ASP A 426 -26.72 16.90 -6.51
C ASP A 426 -27.55 16.06 -5.54
N THR A 427 -26.92 15.15 -4.81
CA THR A 427 -27.55 14.30 -3.80
C THR A 427 -26.97 14.57 -2.41
N PHE A 428 -27.85 14.81 -1.44
CA PHE A 428 -27.48 14.97 -0.04
C PHE A 428 -28.17 13.93 0.85
N VAL A 429 -27.41 13.18 1.62
CA VAL A 429 -27.92 12.12 2.49
C VAL A 429 -27.56 12.39 3.95
N LEU A 430 -28.54 12.22 4.83
CA LEU A 430 -28.32 12.06 6.26
C LEU A 430 -28.75 10.65 6.67
N ALA A 431 -27.83 9.91 7.29
CA ALA A 431 -28.05 8.55 7.75
C ALA A 431 -27.62 8.36 9.21
N GLU A 432 -27.98 7.22 9.79
CA GLU A 432 -27.46 6.76 11.08
C GLU A 432 -26.19 5.94 10.88
N ASN A 433 -25.24 6.06 11.81
CA ASN A 433 -24.09 5.18 11.93
C ASN A 433 -24.28 4.35 13.21
N ASP A 434 -24.40 3.04 13.10
CA ASP A 434 -24.68 2.14 14.24
C ASP A 434 -25.82 2.64 15.15
N ASP A 435 -26.96 2.97 14.52
CA ASP A 435 -28.16 3.55 15.17
C ASP A 435 -27.92 4.92 15.83
N VAL A 436 -26.76 5.54 15.63
CA VAL A 436 -26.44 6.90 16.07
C VAL A 436 -26.66 7.86 14.91
N GLY A 437 -27.66 8.74 15.05
CA GLY A 437 -27.88 9.81 14.09
C GLY A 437 -27.05 11.06 14.34
N ASN A 438 -26.96 11.90 13.30
CA ASN A 438 -26.28 13.19 13.39
C ASN A 438 -26.90 14.15 14.42
N VAL A 439 -26.07 15.00 15.04
CA VAL A 439 -26.45 16.04 16.00
C VAL A 439 -26.01 17.42 15.50
N PHE A 440 -26.95 18.34 15.33
CA PHE A 440 -26.70 19.71 14.87
C PHE A 440 -27.06 20.77 15.93
N HIS A 441 -26.05 21.32 16.61
CA HIS A 441 -26.27 22.28 17.71
C HIS A 441 -26.66 23.70 17.25
N ARG A 442 -26.13 24.20 16.13
CA ARG A 442 -26.44 25.56 15.63
C ARG A 442 -27.11 25.62 14.26
N GLY A 443 -27.46 24.45 13.72
CA GLY A 443 -28.37 24.27 12.59
C GLY A 443 -27.67 23.83 11.32
N LEU A 444 -28.45 23.12 10.49
CA LEU A 444 -28.09 22.65 9.17
C LEU A 444 -28.76 23.51 8.11
N TYR A 445 -27.99 23.87 7.10
CA TYR A 445 -28.38 24.71 5.98
C TYR A 445 -27.92 24.05 4.68
N VAL A 446 -28.88 23.55 3.89
CA VAL A 446 -28.61 22.87 2.62
C VAL A 446 -29.09 23.76 1.48
N TRP A 447 -28.20 24.13 0.57
CA TRP A 447 -28.55 24.70 -0.73
C TRP A 447 -28.32 23.64 -1.77
N MET A 448 -29.39 23.25 -2.44
CA MET A 448 -29.39 22.20 -3.46
C MET A 448 -28.61 22.71 -4.69
N GLY A 449 -29.12 23.67 -5.44
CA GLY A 449 -28.30 24.37 -6.42
C GLY A 449 -29.00 24.49 -7.75
N LYS A 450 -28.30 24.22 -8.85
CA LYS A 450 -28.90 24.18 -10.18
C LYS A 450 -28.85 22.75 -10.71
N GLY A 451 -30.02 22.19 -10.98
CA GLY A 451 -30.20 20.85 -11.52
C GLY A 451 -31.39 20.21 -10.83
N ASN A 452 -31.55 18.90 -10.95
CA ASN A 452 -32.62 18.18 -10.29
C ASN A 452 -32.08 17.53 -9.02
N ASP A 453 -32.04 18.30 -7.94
CA ASP A 453 -31.34 17.91 -6.74
C ASP A 453 -32.19 17.02 -5.82
N SER A 454 -31.53 16.20 -5.02
CA SER A 454 -32.15 15.22 -4.14
C SER A 454 -31.61 15.36 -2.72
N ALA A 455 -32.48 15.37 -1.72
CA ALA A 455 -32.08 15.23 -0.33
C ALA A 455 -32.85 14.13 0.36
N LEU A 456 -32.15 13.30 1.12
CA LEU A 456 -32.71 12.18 1.86
C LEU A 456 -32.28 12.29 3.32
N VAL A 457 -33.25 12.15 4.23
CA VAL A 457 -33.02 12.13 5.67
C VAL A 457 -33.62 10.86 6.23
N THR A 458 -32.76 9.90 6.59
CA THR A 458 -33.11 8.54 7.04
C THR A 458 -32.60 8.26 8.45
N GLY A 459 -33.34 7.46 9.23
CA GLY A 459 -33.05 7.25 10.64
C GLY A 459 -33.37 8.48 11.50
N THR A 460 -32.85 8.57 12.72
CA THR A 460 -33.23 9.59 13.71
C THR A 460 -32.09 10.57 13.98
N HIS A 461 -32.24 11.83 13.56
CA HIS A 461 -31.25 12.88 13.85
C HIS A 461 -31.77 13.96 14.80
N THR A 462 -30.82 14.67 15.43
CA THR A 462 -31.11 15.75 16.38
C THR A 462 -30.80 17.12 15.80
N PHE A 463 -31.80 17.99 15.73
CA PHE A 463 -31.67 19.38 15.27
C PHE A 463 -32.07 20.35 16.39
N GLU A 464 -31.10 20.84 17.16
CA GLU A 464 -31.36 21.71 18.32
C GLU A 464 -31.84 23.12 17.95
N THR A 465 -31.66 23.53 16.69
CA THR A 465 -32.06 24.86 16.25
C THR A 465 -32.89 24.86 14.98
N LYS A 466 -32.31 24.57 13.80
CA LYS A 466 -33.01 24.63 12.53
C LYS A 466 -32.42 23.64 11.53
N LEU A 467 -33.30 23.03 10.75
CA LEU A 467 -33.02 22.52 9.41
C LEU A 467 -33.59 23.52 8.40
N ASN A 468 -32.76 24.05 7.50
CA ASN A 468 -33.22 24.82 6.35
C ASN A 468 -32.70 24.19 5.06
N VAL A 469 -33.61 23.96 4.12
CA VAL A 469 -33.28 23.42 2.81
C VAL A 469 -33.80 24.39 1.75
N TYR A 470 -32.93 24.76 0.84
CA TYR A 470 -33.16 25.73 -0.21
C TYR A 470 -32.95 25.07 -1.57
N GLY A 471 -34.04 24.80 -2.27
CA GLY A 471 -34.03 24.51 -3.69
C GLY A 471 -33.69 25.74 -4.51
N SER A 472 -33.49 25.55 -5.81
CA SER A 472 -33.23 26.62 -6.75
C SER A 472 -33.84 26.33 -8.12
N SER A 473 -33.08 25.97 -9.15
CA SER A 473 -33.61 25.84 -10.51
C SER A 473 -33.48 24.41 -10.99
N GLY A 474 -34.62 23.80 -11.34
CA GLY A 474 -34.75 22.39 -11.68
C GLY A 474 -35.80 21.75 -10.78
N TYR A 475 -35.81 20.43 -10.73
CA TYR A 475 -36.79 19.67 -9.95
C TYR A 475 -36.14 19.09 -8.69
N ASP A 476 -36.22 19.87 -7.62
CA ASP A 476 -35.56 19.60 -6.34
C ASP A 476 -36.50 18.86 -5.39
N GLN A 477 -36.03 17.75 -4.82
CA GLN A 477 -36.83 16.87 -3.97
C GLN A 477 -36.20 16.66 -2.60
N ILE A 478 -37.05 16.51 -1.58
CA ILE A 478 -36.63 16.05 -0.26
C ILE A 478 -37.54 14.95 0.29
N GLY A 479 -36.92 13.86 0.72
CA GLY A 479 -37.53 12.80 1.52
C GLY A 479 -37.05 12.92 2.96
N ILE A 480 -37.97 12.94 3.92
CA ILE A 480 -37.64 12.95 5.35
C ILE A 480 -38.43 11.81 6.01
N GLU A 481 -37.73 10.83 6.57
CA GLU A 481 -38.35 9.78 7.36
C GLU A 481 -38.95 10.32 8.67
N ASP A 482 -40.02 9.67 9.13
CA ASP A 482 -40.65 9.99 10.40
C ASP A 482 -39.69 9.71 11.56
N GLY A 483 -39.83 10.44 12.69
CA GLY A 483 -39.03 10.21 13.90
C GLY A 483 -37.93 11.24 14.19
N GLN A 484 -37.70 12.20 13.28
CA GLN A 484 -36.69 13.25 13.48
C GLN A 484 -36.91 14.12 14.74
N ASN A 485 -35.84 14.45 15.45
CA ASN A 485 -35.87 15.29 16.65
C ASN A 485 -35.64 16.77 16.32
N PHE A 486 -36.72 17.47 15.98
CA PHE A 486 -36.69 18.91 15.68
C PHE A 486 -37.03 19.79 16.88
N ALA A 487 -36.07 20.58 17.36
CA ALA A 487 -36.36 21.65 18.32
C ALA A 487 -37.19 22.80 17.71
N ARG A 488 -37.12 22.97 16.38
CA ARG A 488 -37.97 23.89 15.60
C ARG A 488 -38.35 23.25 14.28
N ARG A 489 -39.54 23.60 13.77
CA ARG A 489 -40.01 23.13 12.46
C ARG A 489 -38.98 23.42 11.35
N PRO A 490 -38.69 22.43 10.48
CA PRO A 490 -37.88 22.63 9.29
C PRO A 490 -38.43 23.77 8.42
N ARG A 491 -37.54 24.41 7.67
CA ARG A 491 -37.91 25.42 6.66
C ARG A 491 -37.43 24.96 5.30
N LEU A 492 -38.40 24.68 4.43
CA LEU A 492 -38.17 24.21 3.07
C LEU A 492 -38.57 25.33 2.10
N TYR A 493 -37.71 25.65 1.15
CA TYR A 493 -37.91 26.71 0.18
C TYR A 493 -37.72 26.16 -1.22
N SER A 494 -38.76 26.27 -2.06
CA SER A 494 -38.71 25.83 -3.47
C SER A 494 -38.26 24.37 -3.67
N VAL A 495 -38.71 23.47 -2.78
CA VAL A 495 -38.41 22.04 -2.79
C VAL A 495 -39.70 21.25 -2.66
N ASP A 496 -39.82 20.18 -3.44
CA ASP A 496 -40.93 19.24 -3.38
C ASP A 496 -40.67 18.19 -2.30
N ILE A 497 -41.65 18.00 -1.42
CA ILE A 497 -41.59 16.96 -0.39
C ILE A 497 -42.16 15.68 -1.01
N VAL A 498 -41.35 14.61 -1.00
CA VAL A 498 -41.73 13.30 -1.53
C VAL A 498 -41.58 12.22 -0.45
N ASP A 499 -42.12 11.04 -0.74
CA ASP A 499 -41.84 9.83 0.06
C ASP A 499 -40.32 9.58 0.04
N PRO A 500 -39.65 9.33 1.18
CA PRO A 500 -38.24 8.95 1.22
C PRO A 500 -37.87 7.85 0.20
N GLY A 501 -38.72 6.84 0.02
CA GLY A 501 -38.49 5.77 -0.96
C GLY A 501 -38.54 6.21 -2.43
N ALA A 502 -39.04 7.42 -2.72
CA ALA A 502 -39.02 7.99 -4.06
C ALA A 502 -37.73 8.77 -4.37
N VAL A 503 -36.95 9.14 -3.34
CA VAL A 503 -35.62 9.74 -3.50
C VAL A 503 -34.57 8.66 -3.75
N GLN A 504 -34.72 7.50 -3.09
CA GLN A 504 -33.79 6.36 -3.16
C GLN A 504 -33.33 5.97 -4.56
N PRO A 505 -34.19 5.85 -5.60
CA PRO A 505 -33.73 5.43 -6.93
C PRO A 505 -32.63 6.34 -7.53
N ARG A 506 -32.59 7.63 -7.16
CA ARG A 506 -31.52 8.54 -7.60
C ARG A 506 -30.26 8.42 -6.76
N VAL A 507 -30.41 8.05 -5.48
CA VAL A 507 -29.29 7.80 -4.58
C VAL A 507 -28.58 6.54 -5.05
N ASP A 508 -29.32 5.47 -5.30
CA ASP A 508 -28.79 4.19 -5.78
C ASP A 508 -28.02 4.34 -7.09
N ASP A 509 -28.55 5.09 -8.08
CA ASP A 509 -27.85 5.36 -9.35
C ASP A 509 -26.47 6.04 -9.14
N MET A 510 -26.38 6.94 -8.15
CA MET A 510 -25.14 7.66 -7.84
C MET A 510 -24.18 6.83 -6.98
N LEU A 511 -24.71 6.01 -6.07
CA LEU A 511 -23.90 5.05 -5.32
C LEU A 511 -23.30 4.00 -6.25
N GLU A 512 -24.09 3.44 -7.16
CA GLU A 512 -23.61 2.53 -8.21
C GLU A 512 -22.54 3.19 -9.06
N TYR A 513 -22.69 4.48 -9.40
CA TYR A 513 -21.64 5.22 -10.11
C TYR A 513 -20.33 5.28 -9.33
N LEU A 514 -20.39 5.68 -8.06
CA LEU A 514 -19.21 5.83 -7.21
C LEU A 514 -18.57 4.50 -6.87
N GLU A 515 -19.34 3.45 -6.58
CA GLU A 515 -18.84 2.09 -6.37
C GLU A 515 -18.10 1.56 -7.61
N ASN A 516 -18.64 1.80 -8.81
CA ASN A 516 -17.98 1.41 -10.06
C ASN A 516 -16.71 2.24 -10.35
N ALA A 517 -16.71 3.54 -10.02
CA ALA A 517 -15.56 4.41 -10.22
C ALA A 517 -14.45 4.15 -9.18
N PHE A 518 -14.84 3.74 -7.97
CA PHE A 518 -13.98 3.49 -6.83
C PHE A 518 -14.25 2.10 -6.22
N PRO A 519 -13.78 1.02 -6.87
CA PRO A 519 -14.08 -0.35 -6.46
C PRO A 519 -13.58 -0.72 -5.06
N ASN A 520 -12.56 -0.01 -4.55
CA ASN A 520 -12.00 -0.23 -3.21
C ASN A 520 -12.63 0.66 -2.14
N PHE A 521 -13.71 1.37 -2.46
CA PHE A 521 -14.39 2.26 -1.52
C PHE A 521 -15.46 1.50 -0.74
N ARG A 522 -15.21 1.27 0.55
CA ARG A 522 -16.25 0.77 1.45
C ARG A 522 -17.22 1.89 1.86
N THR A 523 -18.50 1.59 1.69
CA THR A 523 -19.69 2.46 1.85
C THR A 523 -20.06 2.80 3.30
N SER A 524 -19.13 2.71 4.27
CA SER A 524 -19.44 2.90 5.70
C SER A 524 -20.13 4.24 6.02
N CYS A 525 -19.96 5.24 5.16
CA CYS A 525 -20.60 6.55 5.25
C CYS A 525 -21.84 6.73 4.34
N PHE A 526 -22.07 5.87 3.35
CA PHE A 526 -23.10 5.98 2.33
C PHE A 526 -24.02 4.77 2.34
N VAL A 527 -24.99 4.78 3.26
CA VAL A 527 -25.95 3.67 3.42
C VAL A 527 -25.21 2.38 3.78
N LYS A 528 -25.46 1.86 4.99
CA LYS A 528 -25.17 0.46 5.27
C LYS A 528 -25.83 -0.39 4.15
N ASN A 529 -25.07 -0.81 3.16
CA ASN A 529 -25.03 -2.23 2.93
C ASN A 529 -24.10 -2.72 4.03
N PRO A 530 -24.64 -3.27 5.13
CA PRO A 530 -23.75 -4.05 5.99
C PRO A 530 -23.10 -5.09 5.06
N GLY A 531 -21.80 -5.32 5.21
CA GLY A 531 -21.12 -6.42 4.52
C GLY A 531 -22.04 -7.64 4.46
N VAL A 532 -22.07 -8.30 3.31
CA VAL A 532 -23.01 -9.39 3.11
C VAL A 532 -22.75 -10.51 4.14
N VAL A 533 -21.50 -10.65 4.61
CA VAL A 533 -21.13 -11.37 5.84
C VAL A 533 -21.57 -10.57 7.06
N ILE A 534 -22.47 -11.15 7.85
CA ILE A 534 -23.10 -10.47 8.98
C ILE A 534 -22.41 -10.81 10.31
N GLY A 535 -22.39 -9.83 11.22
CA GLY A 535 -22.10 -10.03 12.64
C GLY A 535 -20.81 -9.41 13.17
N ASP A 536 -20.75 -9.20 14.49
CA ASP A 536 -19.61 -8.55 15.16
C ASP A 536 -18.42 -9.51 15.32
N ASN A 537 -18.68 -10.82 15.41
CA ASN A 537 -17.68 -11.89 15.48
C ASN A 537 -18.01 -12.98 14.43
N PRO A 538 -17.84 -12.70 13.13
CA PRO A 538 -18.34 -13.56 12.07
C PRO A 538 -17.67 -14.95 12.09
N GLN A 539 -18.49 -15.98 11.87
CA GLN A 539 -18.05 -17.36 11.64
C GLN A 539 -18.30 -17.72 10.18
N VAL A 540 -17.25 -17.75 9.37
CA VAL A 540 -17.36 -17.90 7.91
C VAL A 540 -16.94 -19.30 7.50
N VAL A 541 -17.87 -20.03 6.87
CA VAL A 541 -17.60 -21.32 6.21
C VAL A 541 -17.61 -21.11 4.70
N LEU A 542 -16.43 -21.21 4.10
CA LEU A 542 -16.25 -21.18 2.65
C LEU A 542 -16.39 -22.58 2.08
N ILE A 543 -17.28 -22.76 1.12
CA ILE A 543 -17.56 -24.03 0.47
C ILE A 543 -17.15 -23.93 -0.99
N ILE A 544 -16.11 -24.67 -1.38
CA ILE A 544 -15.43 -24.55 -2.68
C ILE A 544 -15.69 -25.81 -3.50
N ASP A 545 -16.23 -25.64 -4.70
CA ASP A 545 -16.33 -26.72 -5.69
C ASP A 545 -14.92 -27.04 -6.21
N VAL A 546 -14.51 -28.29 -6.09
CA VAL A 546 -13.25 -28.80 -6.66
C VAL A 546 -13.51 -29.91 -7.66
N SER A 547 -14.71 -29.93 -8.25
CA SER A 547 -15.10 -30.91 -9.27
C SER A 547 -14.26 -30.78 -10.54
N GLY A 548 -14.39 -31.75 -11.45
CA GLY A 548 -13.52 -31.80 -12.62
C GLY A 548 -13.72 -30.64 -13.60
N SER A 549 -14.84 -29.90 -13.52
CA SER A 549 -15.10 -28.75 -14.39
C SER A 549 -14.30 -27.51 -14.00
N THR A 550 -13.89 -27.38 -12.74
CA THR A 550 -13.19 -26.19 -12.23
C THR A 550 -11.79 -26.03 -12.80
N SER A 551 -11.21 -27.08 -13.37
CA SER A 551 -9.96 -27.02 -14.15
C SER A 551 -10.12 -26.40 -15.54
N SER A 552 -11.32 -25.92 -15.90
CA SER A 552 -11.55 -25.20 -17.15
C SER A 552 -10.97 -23.79 -17.07
N ALA A 553 -10.50 -23.26 -18.20
CA ALA A 553 -10.02 -21.88 -18.26
C ALA A 553 -11.14 -20.88 -17.93
N PHE A 554 -10.82 -19.88 -17.12
CA PHE A 554 -11.69 -18.75 -16.82
C PHE A 554 -11.25 -17.52 -17.62
N GLN A 555 -12.18 -16.62 -17.90
CA GLN A 555 -11.91 -15.40 -18.69
C GLN A 555 -11.78 -14.20 -17.74
N GLY A 556 -11.19 -13.10 -18.21
CA GLY A 556 -10.94 -11.91 -17.38
C GLY A 556 -9.44 -11.67 -17.16
N THR A 557 -9.09 -10.90 -16.14
CA THR A 557 -7.71 -10.69 -15.74
C THR A 557 -7.06 -12.01 -15.32
N PRO A 558 -5.87 -12.36 -15.86
CA PRO A 558 -5.13 -13.54 -15.44
C PRO A 558 -4.74 -13.48 -13.96
N VAL A 559 -5.01 -14.56 -13.22
CA VAL A 559 -4.62 -14.74 -11.81
C VAL A 559 -3.40 -15.65 -11.65
N GLY A 560 -2.97 -16.30 -12.73
CA GLY A 560 -1.87 -17.23 -12.71
C GLY A 560 -2.26 -18.63 -12.22
N ASP A 561 -1.25 -19.40 -11.82
CA ASP A 561 -1.38 -20.75 -11.25
C ASP A 561 -1.32 -20.60 -9.72
N VAL A 562 -2.48 -20.41 -9.11
CA VAL A 562 -2.61 -20.03 -7.69
C VAL A 562 -2.32 -21.23 -6.80
N ASN A 563 -2.69 -22.43 -7.25
CA ASN A 563 -2.54 -23.66 -6.47
C ASN A 563 -1.31 -24.52 -6.84
N GLY A 564 -0.51 -24.08 -7.81
CA GLY A 564 0.70 -24.77 -8.24
C GLY A 564 0.45 -26.12 -8.92
N ASP A 565 -0.73 -26.35 -9.49
CA ASP A 565 -1.09 -27.61 -10.14
C ASP A 565 -0.54 -27.74 -11.58
N GLY A 566 0.02 -26.64 -12.10
CA GLY A 566 0.59 -26.54 -13.44
C GLY A 566 -0.38 -26.08 -14.52
N SER A 567 -1.63 -25.74 -14.14
CA SER A 567 -2.65 -25.14 -14.99
C SER A 567 -2.95 -23.74 -14.47
N ALA A 568 -2.59 -22.71 -15.22
CA ALA A 568 -2.89 -21.32 -14.83
C ALA A 568 -4.26 -20.87 -15.35
N ASP A 569 -4.81 -19.86 -14.69
CA ASP A 569 -6.02 -19.13 -15.09
C ASP A 569 -7.25 -20.03 -15.25
N THR A 570 -7.38 -21.04 -14.39
CA THR A 570 -8.57 -21.90 -14.30
C THR A 570 -9.67 -21.25 -13.45
N ILE A 571 -10.88 -21.80 -13.50
CA ILE A 571 -11.98 -21.38 -12.62
C ILE A 571 -11.56 -21.58 -11.16
N LEU A 572 -10.90 -22.69 -10.84
CA LEU A 572 -10.38 -22.93 -9.49
C LEU A 572 -9.32 -21.90 -9.10
N ASP A 573 -8.41 -21.51 -9.99
CA ASP A 573 -7.43 -20.44 -9.69
C ASP A 573 -8.13 -19.12 -9.36
N ALA A 574 -9.17 -18.76 -10.11
CA ALA A 574 -9.94 -17.56 -9.85
C ALA A 574 -10.70 -17.62 -8.50
N GLU A 575 -11.30 -18.78 -8.18
CA GLU A 575 -11.93 -19.03 -6.87
C GLU A 575 -10.95 -18.89 -5.71
N LEU A 576 -9.75 -19.46 -5.82
CA LEU A 576 -8.73 -19.38 -4.78
C LEU A 576 -8.15 -17.97 -4.65
N ALA A 577 -7.89 -17.28 -5.77
CA ALA A 577 -7.45 -15.89 -5.76
C ALA A 577 -8.48 -14.96 -5.08
N ALA A 578 -9.77 -15.12 -5.40
CA ALA A 578 -10.84 -14.35 -4.77
C ALA A 578 -10.92 -14.62 -3.25
N ILE A 579 -10.76 -15.88 -2.84
CA ILE A 579 -10.77 -16.26 -1.42
C ILE A 579 -9.58 -15.70 -0.65
N ILE A 580 -8.39 -15.71 -1.24
CA ILE A 580 -7.18 -15.12 -0.63
C ILE A 580 -7.37 -13.61 -0.49
N ALA A 581 -7.82 -12.92 -1.55
CA ALA A 581 -8.07 -11.48 -1.49
C ALA A 581 -9.18 -11.12 -0.47
N PHE A 582 -10.25 -11.91 -0.39
CA PHE A 582 -11.26 -11.78 0.66
C PHE A 582 -10.66 -11.95 2.06
N HIS A 583 -9.77 -12.92 2.25
CA HIS A 583 -9.12 -13.16 3.54
C HIS A 583 -8.24 -11.98 3.97
N GLU A 584 -7.44 -11.44 3.07
CA GLU A 584 -6.60 -10.26 3.31
C GLU A 584 -7.45 -9.06 3.76
N GLU A 585 -8.54 -8.78 3.02
CA GLU A 585 -9.50 -7.74 3.38
C GLU A 585 -10.19 -8.00 4.72
N PHE A 586 -10.51 -9.26 5.02
CA PHE A 586 -11.13 -9.66 6.28
C PHE A 586 -10.21 -9.40 7.48
N VAL A 587 -8.90 -9.64 7.32
CA VAL A 587 -7.89 -9.31 8.31
C VAL A 587 -7.72 -7.79 8.43
N MET A 588 -7.64 -7.08 7.30
CA MET A 588 -7.49 -5.62 7.26
C MET A 588 -8.69 -4.88 7.87
N ALA A 589 -9.91 -5.42 7.76
CA ALA A 589 -11.11 -4.91 8.41
C ALA A 589 -11.12 -5.08 9.95
N GLY A 590 -10.03 -5.59 10.54
CA GLY A 590 -9.88 -5.77 11.98
C GLY A 590 -10.53 -7.06 12.51
N LEU A 591 -11.06 -7.92 11.65
CA LEU A 591 -11.71 -9.18 12.04
C LEU A 591 -10.71 -10.33 12.23
N GLY A 592 -9.42 -10.13 11.98
CA GLY A 592 -8.41 -11.19 11.97
C GLY A 592 -8.27 -11.99 13.28
N MET A 593 -8.64 -11.44 14.43
CA MET A 593 -8.53 -12.12 15.74
C MET A 593 -9.86 -12.42 16.42
N ASP A 594 -10.93 -11.74 16.02
CA ASP A 594 -12.25 -11.82 16.66
C ASP A 594 -13.28 -12.62 15.83
N SER A 595 -12.85 -13.19 14.70
CA SER A 595 -13.66 -14.03 13.81
C SER A 595 -13.11 -15.45 13.69
N THR A 596 -13.84 -16.31 12.98
CA THR A 596 -13.42 -17.68 12.69
C THR A 596 -13.71 -18.02 11.24
N VAL A 597 -12.73 -18.61 10.55
CA VAL A 597 -12.87 -19.09 9.16
C VAL A 597 -12.69 -20.60 9.08
N SER A 598 -13.40 -21.22 8.14
CA SER A 598 -13.31 -22.66 7.84
C SER A 598 -13.49 -22.90 6.35
N VAL A 599 -12.86 -23.95 5.82
CA VAL A 599 -12.95 -24.29 4.38
C VAL A 599 -13.43 -25.72 4.19
N ILE A 600 -14.49 -25.89 3.41
CA ILE A 600 -14.99 -27.17 2.94
C ILE A 600 -14.74 -27.24 1.44
N VAL A 601 -14.10 -28.30 0.98
CA VAL A 601 -14.04 -28.64 -0.45
C VAL A 601 -15.04 -29.71 -0.78
N PHE A 602 -15.65 -29.63 -1.96
CA PHE A 602 -16.58 -30.66 -2.40
C PHE A 602 -16.45 -30.99 -3.89
N ALA A 603 -16.78 -32.24 -4.21
CA ALA A 603 -17.05 -32.67 -5.57
C ALA A 603 -18.12 -33.78 -5.52
N THR A 604 -17.72 -35.05 -5.54
CA THR A 604 -18.65 -36.19 -5.40
C THR A 604 -19.06 -36.41 -3.95
N SER A 605 -18.15 -36.13 -3.02
CA SER A 605 -18.35 -35.99 -1.59
C SER A 605 -17.80 -34.64 -1.12
N ALA A 606 -17.85 -34.34 0.17
CA ALA A 606 -17.26 -33.13 0.76
C ALA A 606 -16.29 -33.50 1.90
N ALA A 607 -15.34 -32.61 2.16
CA ALA A 607 -14.41 -32.72 3.28
C ALA A 607 -13.99 -31.33 3.77
N THR A 608 -13.84 -31.19 5.09
CA THR A 608 -13.30 -29.98 5.71
C THR A 608 -11.77 -30.04 5.74
N ILE A 609 -11.10 -28.95 5.38
CA ILE A 609 -9.63 -28.83 5.28
C ILE A 609 -9.00 -28.59 6.66
N ASP A 610 -7.74 -28.99 6.80
CA ASP A 610 -6.88 -28.65 7.92
C ASP A 610 -6.21 -27.28 7.71
N LEU A 611 -6.47 -26.34 8.61
CA LEU A 611 -6.01 -24.95 8.52
C LEU A 611 -4.87 -24.62 9.51
N ASP A 612 -4.28 -25.62 10.19
CA ASP A 612 -3.15 -25.44 11.09
C ASP A 612 -1.98 -26.36 10.66
N PRO A 613 -0.87 -25.82 10.13
CA PRO A 613 0.25 -26.62 9.63
C PRO A 613 1.15 -27.19 10.73
N ILE A 614 0.97 -26.78 11.99
CA ILE A 614 1.85 -27.12 13.12
C ILE A 614 1.21 -28.16 14.05
N THR A 615 -0.09 -28.05 14.31
CA THR A 615 -0.76 -28.89 15.30
C THR A 615 -1.05 -30.30 14.74
N PRO A 616 -0.73 -31.38 15.47
CA PRO A 616 -1.09 -32.73 15.00
C PRO A 616 -2.61 -32.96 15.08
N GLY A 617 -3.26 -33.14 13.94
CA GLY A 617 -4.69 -33.46 13.87
C GLY A 617 -5.28 -32.99 12.54
N VAL A 618 -6.59 -32.72 12.52
CA VAL A 618 -7.22 -31.86 11.50
C VAL A 618 -7.85 -30.71 12.28
N GLN A 619 -7.46 -29.48 11.99
CA GLN A 619 -7.97 -28.25 12.59
C GLN A 619 -8.89 -27.60 11.58
N THR A 620 -10.19 -27.81 11.78
CA THR A 620 -11.22 -27.44 10.80
C THR A 620 -11.57 -25.95 10.78
N ALA A 621 -10.97 -25.16 11.66
CA ALA A 621 -11.23 -23.72 11.78
C ALA A 621 -10.06 -22.99 12.46
N VAL A 622 -9.84 -21.74 12.06
CA VAL A 622 -8.80 -20.84 12.62
C VAL A 622 -9.31 -19.40 12.71
N SER A 623 -8.63 -18.57 13.50
CA SER A 623 -8.74 -17.12 13.36
C SER A 623 -7.96 -16.68 12.12
N PRO A 624 -8.49 -15.79 11.27
CA PRO A 624 -7.88 -15.44 9.98
C PRO A 624 -6.45 -14.90 10.09
N GLY A 625 -6.17 -14.06 11.08
CA GLY A 625 -4.86 -13.39 11.23
C GLY A 625 -3.74 -14.27 11.80
N LEU A 626 -3.87 -15.60 11.76
CA LEU A 626 -2.88 -16.53 12.32
C LEU A 626 -1.84 -16.95 11.26
N ASP A 627 -0.56 -16.82 11.63
CA ASP A 627 0.61 -17.44 11.01
C ASP A 627 1.36 -18.19 12.13
N LEU A 628 0.97 -19.45 12.39
CA LEU A 628 1.49 -20.26 13.50
C LEU A 628 2.89 -20.78 13.21
N ASN A 629 3.24 -20.98 11.93
CA ASN A 629 4.54 -21.49 11.53
C ASN A 629 5.60 -20.38 11.33
N MET A 630 5.19 -19.11 11.37
CA MET A 630 5.99 -17.89 11.24
C MET A 630 6.76 -17.83 9.90
N ASN A 631 6.16 -18.30 8.82
CA ASN A 631 6.75 -18.26 7.49
C ASN A 631 6.45 -16.95 6.74
N GLY A 632 5.64 -16.05 7.31
CA GLY A 632 5.24 -14.78 6.71
C GLY A 632 4.03 -14.87 5.77
N ILE A 633 3.34 -16.01 5.75
CA ILE A 633 2.08 -16.27 5.03
C ILE A 633 1.07 -16.75 6.06
N PHE A 634 -0.18 -16.27 5.99
CA PHE A 634 -1.21 -16.74 6.91
C PHE A 634 -1.51 -18.23 6.68
N ASP A 635 -1.73 -18.99 7.76
CA ASP A 635 -1.94 -20.44 7.68
C ASP A 635 -3.19 -20.78 6.82
N PHE A 636 -4.19 -19.89 6.84
CA PHE A 636 -5.37 -19.99 5.99
C PHE A 636 -5.00 -19.93 4.49
N GLU A 637 -4.18 -18.97 4.09
CA GLU A 637 -3.74 -18.78 2.70
C GLU A 637 -2.83 -19.93 2.24
N GLU A 638 -1.96 -20.42 3.12
CA GLU A 638 -1.14 -21.61 2.86
C GLU A 638 -2.02 -22.84 2.58
N ALA A 639 -3.10 -23.03 3.36
CA ALA A 639 -4.02 -24.15 3.16
C ALA A 639 -4.86 -24.00 1.88
N VAL A 640 -5.36 -22.80 1.58
CA VAL A 640 -6.19 -22.52 0.40
C VAL A 640 -5.37 -22.62 -0.88
N SER A 641 -4.14 -22.11 -0.91
CA SER A 641 -3.23 -22.24 -2.04
C SER A 641 -2.76 -23.68 -2.32
N GLY A 642 -3.10 -24.66 -1.47
CA GLY A 642 -2.87 -26.08 -1.73
C GLY A 642 -4.02 -26.82 -2.43
N ILE A 643 -5.17 -26.17 -2.63
CA ILE A 643 -6.40 -26.82 -3.10
C ILE A 643 -6.36 -27.06 -4.61
N THR A 644 -6.53 -28.32 -5.03
CA THR A 644 -6.51 -28.75 -6.44
C THR A 644 -7.81 -29.46 -6.84
N SER A 645 -8.07 -29.66 -8.12
CA SER A 645 -9.27 -30.41 -8.54
C SER A 645 -9.27 -31.83 -7.95
N GLY A 646 -10.38 -32.19 -7.29
CA GLY A 646 -10.57 -33.43 -6.56
C GLY A 646 -9.78 -33.53 -5.25
N PHE A 647 -9.36 -32.39 -4.67
CA PHE A 647 -8.61 -32.31 -3.41
C PHE A 647 -9.16 -33.23 -2.32
N MET A 648 -8.29 -33.78 -1.48
CA MET A 648 -8.66 -34.78 -0.45
C MET A 648 -9.37 -36.06 -0.98
N GLY A 649 -9.38 -36.28 -2.30
CA GLY A 649 -10.03 -37.43 -2.91
C GLY A 649 -11.55 -37.36 -2.93
N VAL A 650 -12.13 -36.15 -2.89
CA VAL A 650 -13.58 -35.93 -2.88
C VAL A 650 -14.28 -36.26 -4.21
N GLY A 651 -13.52 -36.62 -5.25
CA GLY A 651 -14.04 -37.08 -6.54
C GLY A 651 -14.02 -35.97 -7.60
N GLY A 652 -14.87 -36.09 -8.64
CA GLY A 652 -14.87 -35.15 -9.77
C GLY A 652 -16.24 -34.80 -10.35
N SER A 653 -17.33 -35.33 -9.78
CA SER A 653 -18.71 -34.86 -10.02
C SER A 653 -19.06 -33.71 -9.06
N THR A 654 -20.28 -33.17 -9.13
CA THR A 654 -20.71 -31.99 -8.33
C THR A 654 -21.92 -32.37 -7.47
N ASN A 655 -21.77 -32.35 -6.15
CA ASN A 655 -22.76 -32.81 -5.17
C ASN A 655 -22.99 -31.76 -4.07
N PHE A 656 -24.03 -30.94 -4.25
CA PHE A 656 -24.35 -29.83 -3.34
C PHE A 656 -24.85 -30.35 -1.98
N GLU A 657 -25.64 -31.43 -1.96
CA GLU A 657 -26.14 -32.07 -0.73
C GLU A 657 -24.97 -32.42 0.20
N SER A 658 -23.93 -33.08 -0.33
CA SER A 658 -22.78 -33.48 0.50
C SER A 658 -22.06 -32.29 1.14
N ALA A 659 -21.97 -31.17 0.44
CA ALA A 659 -21.28 -29.97 0.91
C ALA A 659 -22.09 -29.25 2.01
N LEU A 660 -23.39 -29.10 1.80
CA LEU A 660 -24.30 -28.47 2.76
C LEU A 660 -24.49 -29.32 4.03
N VAL A 661 -24.50 -30.65 3.90
CA VAL A 661 -24.47 -31.58 5.04
C VAL A 661 -23.19 -31.42 5.84
N GLU A 662 -22.03 -31.32 5.20
CA GLU A 662 -20.75 -31.13 5.88
C GLU A 662 -20.74 -29.80 6.65
N ALA A 663 -21.22 -28.71 6.04
CA ALA A 663 -21.36 -27.41 6.70
C ALA A 663 -22.29 -27.48 7.91
N THR A 664 -23.44 -28.14 7.78
CA THR A 664 -24.40 -28.33 8.89
C THR A 664 -23.79 -29.09 10.06
N ASN A 665 -22.92 -30.06 9.79
CA ASN A 665 -22.20 -30.81 10.82
C ASN A 665 -21.03 -30.02 11.43
N LEU A 666 -20.42 -29.11 10.66
CA LEU A 666 -19.28 -28.32 11.06
C LEU A 666 -19.66 -27.21 12.04
N PHE A 667 -20.72 -26.43 11.77
CA PHE A 667 -21.11 -25.29 12.61
C PHE A 667 -21.20 -25.60 14.11
N PRO A 668 -21.84 -26.70 14.57
CA PRO A 668 -21.86 -27.04 16.00
C PRO A 668 -20.48 -27.26 16.65
N THR A 669 -19.43 -27.45 15.86
CA THR A 669 -18.06 -27.70 16.32
C THR A 669 -17.16 -26.46 16.29
N ILE A 670 -17.49 -25.49 15.44
CA ILE A 670 -16.74 -24.22 15.27
C ILE A 670 -17.48 -23.03 15.89
N ALA A 671 -18.78 -23.18 16.19
CA ALA A 671 -19.61 -22.10 16.69
C ALA A 671 -19.34 -21.78 18.17
N THR A 672 -19.02 -20.52 18.42
CA THR A 672 -19.12 -19.89 19.74
C THR A 672 -20.53 -19.32 19.95
N PRO A 673 -21.03 -19.21 21.20
CA PRO A 673 -22.33 -18.58 21.48
C PRO A 673 -22.45 -17.10 21.11
N GLU A 674 -21.33 -16.45 20.76
CA GLU A 674 -21.22 -15.02 20.47
C GLU A 674 -20.85 -14.74 18.99
N GLY A 675 -20.72 -15.77 18.15
CA GLY A 675 -20.36 -15.58 16.74
C GLY A 675 -21.53 -15.83 15.78
N ASP A 676 -21.55 -15.06 14.71
CA ASP A 676 -22.63 -15.01 13.74
C ASP A 676 -22.30 -15.89 12.51
N PRO A 677 -23.08 -16.96 12.23
CA PRO A 677 -22.75 -17.94 11.21
C PRO A 677 -23.01 -17.43 9.78
N ASN A 678 -22.03 -17.62 8.91
CA ASN A 678 -22.05 -17.25 7.51
C ASN A 678 -21.55 -18.43 6.65
N VAL A 679 -22.23 -18.69 5.54
CA VAL A 679 -21.84 -19.69 4.53
C VAL A 679 -21.66 -18.98 3.20
N VAL A 680 -20.53 -19.21 2.56
CA VAL A 680 -20.27 -18.75 1.19
C VAL A 680 -20.05 -19.96 0.30
N PHE A 681 -20.96 -20.17 -0.65
CA PHE A 681 -20.99 -21.35 -1.51
C PHE A 681 -20.54 -20.99 -2.94
N LEU A 682 -19.47 -21.62 -3.43
CA LEU A 682 -18.94 -21.44 -4.78
C LEU A 682 -19.13 -22.70 -5.60
N SER A 683 -19.54 -22.54 -6.86
CA SER A 683 -19.66 -23.66 -7.80
C SER A 683 -19.62 -23.23 -9.25
N ASP A 684 -18.87 -23.97 -10.07
CA ASP A 684 -18.82 -23.79 -11.53
C ASP A 684 -19.82 -24.69 -12.28
N GLY A 685 -20.55 -25.53 -11.55
CA GLY A 685 -21.48 -26.51 -12.08
C GLY A 685 -22.87 -26.46 -11.45
N GLY A 686 -23.65 -27.52 -11.72
CA GLY A 686 -24.93 -27.78 -11.07
C GLY A 686 -24.94 -29.12 -10.36
N ASN A 687 -25.92 -29.31 -9.48
CA ASN A 687 -26.04 -30.52 -8.68
C ASN A 687 -26.31 -31.74 -9.59
N ASN A 688 -25.27 -32.53 -9.86
CA ASN A 688 -25.30 -33.62 -10.83
C ASN A 688 -25.11 -35.00 -10.19
N THR A 689 -24.79 -35.04 -8.91
CA THR A 689 -24.69 -36.22 -8.07
C THR A 689 -25.29 -35.91 -6.70
N GLY A 690 -25.89 -36.89 -6.03
CA GLY A 690 -26.62 -36.66 -4.76
C GLY A 690 -28.13 -36.61 -4.95
N GLY A 691 -28.83 -36.26 -3.87
CA GLY A 691 -30.26 -36.09 -3.76
C GLY A 691 -30.70 -34.63 -3.71
N PRO A 692 -31.97 -34.38 -3.34
CA PRO A 692 -32.43 -33.05 -2.94
C PRO A 692 -31.59 -32.53 -1.77
N PHE A 693 -31.42 -31.21 -1.69
CA PHE A 693 -30.59 -30.52 -0.69
C PHE A 693 -31.32 -29.32 -0.05
N ASP A 694 -32.61 -29.15 -0.36
CA ASP A 694 -33.45 -28.08 0.18
C ASP A 694 -33.70 -28.22 1.68
N ASP A 695 -33.67 -29.45 2.20
CA ASP A 695 -33.71 -29.74 3.63
C ASP A 695 -32.40 -29.38 4.35
N ASP A 696 -31.25 -29.50 3.71
CA ASP A 696 -29.95 -29.07 4.27
C ASP A 696 -29.83 -27.54 4.30
N VAL A 697 -30.28 -26.85 3.24
CA VAL A 697 -30.41 -25.38 3.24
C VAL A 697 -31.31 -24.94 4.41
N ALA A 698 -32.46 -25.59 4.59
CA ALA A 698 -33.36 -25.29 5.70
C ALA A 698 -32.72 -25.58 7.09
N ALA A 699 -31.85 -26.59 7.18
CA ALA A 699 -31.11 -26.90 8.41
C ALA A 699 -30.11 -25.79 8.75
N LEU A 700 -29.33 -25.31 7.79
CA LEU A 700 -28.40 -24.19 7.97
C LEU A 700 -29.12 -22.89 8.33
N MET A 701 -30.21 -22.56 7.65
CA MET A 701 -31.07 -21.42 8.03
C MET A 701 -31.63 -21.59 9.46
N GLY A 702 -31.92 -22.83 9.88
CA GLY A 702 -32.33 -23.15 11.24
C GLY A 702 -31.26 -22.92 12.31
N LEU A 703 -29.98 -22.89 11.92
CA LEU A 703 -28.85 -22.48 12.77
C LEU A 703 -28.66 -20.95 12.80
N GLY A 704 -29.44 -20.20 12.02
CA GLY A 704 -29.28 -18.76 11.87
C GLY A 704 -28.21 -18.36 10.86
N ALA A 705 -27.71 -19.30 10.05
CA ALA A 705 -26.66 -19.02 9.08
C ALA A 705 -27.16 -18.08 7.97
N ASN A 706 -26.36 -17.06 7.69
CA ASN A 706 -26.48 -16.26 6.48
C ASN A 706 -25.89 -17.03 5.30
N LEU A 707 -26.67 -17.24 4.23
CA LEU A 707 -26.31 -18.11 3.11
C LEU A 707 -26.08 -17.32 1.84
N LEU A 708 -24.86 -17.41 1.32
CA LEU A 708 -24.42 -16.79 0.08
C LEU A 708 -24.04 -17.88 -0.92
N ALA A 709 -24.33 -17.65 -2.20
CA ALA A 709 -24.06 -18.61 -3.25
C ALA A 709 -23.71 -17.90 -4.55
N PHE A 710 -22.61 -18.31 -5.17
CA PHE A 710 -22.06 -17.71 -6.38
C PHE A 710 -21.71 -18.79 -7.38
N GLY A 711 -22.06 -18.53 -8.64
CA GLY A 711 -21.68 -19.36 -9.77
C GLY A 711 -20.44 -18.80 -10.44
N VAL A 712 -19.40 -19.60 -10.63
CA VAL A 712 -18.16 -19.14 -11.26
C VAL A 712 -18.02 -19.81 -12.62
N GLY A 713 -18.21 -19.03 -13.68
CA GLY A 713 -18.20 -19.49 -15.06
C GLY A 713 -19.55 -19.96 -15.59
N GLN A 714 -19.61 -20.02 -16.91
CA GLN A 714 -20.82 -20.33 -17.71
C GLN A 714 -21.40 -21.74 -17.46
N GLY A 715 -20.65 -22.62 -16.79
CA GLY A 715 -21.12 -23.96 -16.41
C GLY A 715 -22.08 -23.96 -15.22
N ALA A 716 -22.10 -22.88 -14.43
CA ALA A 716 -22.80 -22.82 -13.17
C ALA A 716 -24.32 -22.90 -13.33
N SER A 717 -24.98 -23.59 -12.38
CA SER A 717 -26.44 -23.74 -12.37
C SER A 717 -27.09 -22.70 -11.47
N LEU A 718 -27.47 -21.56 -12.05
CA LEU A 718 -28.22 -20.53 -11.33
C LEU A 718 -29.47 -21.08 -10.61
N PRO A 719 -30.30 -21.96 -11.22
CA PRO A 719 -31.46 -22.52 -10.52
C PRO A 719 -31.11 -23.35 -9.28
N ASP A 720 -29.98 -24.07 -9.27
CA ASP A 720 -29.55 -24.84 -8.10
C ASP A 720 -28.98 -23.91 -7.03
N LEU A 721 -28.17 -22.92 -7.42
CA LEU A 721 -27.63 -21.91 -6.51
C LEU A 721 -28.74 -21.06 -5.86
N GLN A 722 -29.81 -20.77 -6.60
CA GLN A 722 -30.98 -20.03 -6.10
C GLN A 722 -31.81 -20.79 -5.05
N ILE A 723 -31.61 -22.10 -4.91
CA ILE A 723 -32.16 -22.87 -3.79
C ILE A 723 -31.39 -22.55 -2.50
N ILE A 724 -30.09 -22.30 -2.58
CA ILE A 724 -29.22 -21.95 -1.44
C ILE A 724 -29.40 -20.47 -1.08
N ASN A 725 -29.25 -19.57 -2.06
CA ASN A 725 -29.44 -18.14 -1.91
C ASN A 725 -30.33 -17.62 -3.06
N PRO A 726 -31.55 -17.13 -2.82
CA PRO A 726 -32.43 -16.59 -3.87
C PRO A 726 -31.81 -15.47 -4.72
N ASN A 727 -30.81 -14.75 -4.19
CA ASN A 727 -30.08 -13.68 -4.86
C ASN A 727 -28.76 -14.15 -5.49
N ALA A 728 -28.54 -15.47 -5.63
CA ALA A 728 -27.34 -16.01 -6.26
C ALA A 728 -27.11 -15.41 -7.66
N MET A 729 -25.85 -15.24 -8.02
CA MET A 729 -25.40 -14.66 -9.29
C MET A 729 -24.39 -15.58 -9.97
N ILE A 730 -24.21 -15.43 -11.28
CA ILE A 730 -23.16 -16.11 -12.04
C ILE A 730 -22.19 -15.05 -12.56
N PHE A 731 -20.90 -15.32 -12.41
CA PHE A 731 -19.84 -14.50 -12.94
C PHE A 731 -19.15 -15.20 -14.11
N ASP A 732 -18.89 -14.43 -15.16
CA ASP A 732 -18.30 -14.94 -16.40
C ASP A 732 -16.85 -14.48 -16.59
N SER A 733 -16.36 -13.63 -15.68
CA SER A 733 -15.01 -13.09 -15.69
C SER A 733 -14.43 -13.01 -14.28
N THR A 734 -13.10 -13.09 -14.18
CA THR A 734 -12.35 -12.86 -12.93
C THR A 734 -12.63 -11.47 -12.35
N ASP A 735 -12.73 -10.46 -13.22
CA ASP A 735 -12.83 -9.06 -12.83
C ASP A 735 -14.12 -8.81 -12.03
N ASP A 736 -15.25 -9.30 -12.54
CA ASP A 736 -16.55 -9.17 -11.87
C ASP A 736 -16.65 -10.06 -10.62
N PHE A 737 -16.05 -11.25 -10.68
CA PHE A 737 -16.11 -12.24 -9.61
C PHE A 737 -15.30 -11.82 -8.38
N VAL A 738 -14.02 -11.49 -8.56
CA VAL A 738 -13.14 -11.08 -7.45
C VAL A 738 -13.70 -9.84 -6.78
N GLN A 739 -14.11 -8.84 -7.56
CA GLN A 739 -14.67 -7.60 -7.02
C GLN A 739 -15.91 -7.85 -6.16
N THR A 740 -16.88 -8.60 -6.67
CA THR A 740 -18.10 -8.90 -5.91
C THR A 740 -17.83 -9.76 -4.67
N PHE A 741 -16.78 -10.57 -4.70
CA PHE A 741 -16.36 -11.38 -3.57
C PHE A 741 -15.67 -10.55 -2.47
N LEU A 742 -14.99 -9.46 -2.83
CA LEU A 742 -14.45 -8.48 -1.89
C LEU A 742 -15.53 -7.63 -1.21
N ASP A 743 -16.67 -7.42 -1.87
CA ASP A 743 -17.84 -6.70 -1.34
C ASP A 743 -18.61 -7.49 -0.26
N LEU A 744 -18.16 -8.71 0.07
CA LEU A 744 -18.74 -9.54 1.14
C LEU A 744 -18.51 -9.00 2.56
N ILE A 745 -17.55 -8.09 2.74
CA ILE A 745 -17.09 -7.52 4.02
C ILE A 745 -17.43 -6.04 4.06
#